data_AF-A0AAP0LWL5-F1
#
_entry.id   AF-A0AAP0LWL5-F1
#
_cell.length_a   1.000
_cell.length_b   1.000
_cell.length_c   1.000
_cell.angle_alpha   90.00
_cell.angle_beta   90.00
_cell.angle_gamma   90.00
#
_symmetry.space_group_name_H-M   'P 1'
#
loop_
_entity.id
_entity.type
_entity.pdbx_description
1 polymer ?
#
loop_
_entity_poly.entity_id
_entity_poly.type
_entity_poly.pdbx_seq_one_letter_code
_entity_poly.pdbx_strand_id
1 'polypeptide(L)'
;MALIVICGQPSSGKSLAATCLAEALKESEAKETVRIIDEASFHLDRNQSYASMPAEKNLRGVLRSEVDRSVSKDNIIIVDSLNSIKGYRYELWCLARAAGIRYCVLYCDLEEDHCRKWNKERHEKGEAAYDDKIFEDLVRRFEKPDRRNRWDSPLFELCPYKDGIENSSAAILDAVAYLTKKVDSKSRDVKILQPTIATQNTRFSEANSLYELDRATQEVINAIVEAQSKALGGPMNGISLGQGLPNISISRSVGLPELRRLRRTFIKLTGQTSLSGPPPPSDAESAKRIFCELLICNQELKLGCGDLVLAFLVILFRRSGNLDMRSPWFNKLSVFLGRGPPLSWLLLCFLSIVALIAVLGSSTSNTLDFVTSSSKPDIYSSYRRLKEQAAVDYLELRTLSLGTTRPKELDLCGKERENFVPCYNVSANLLAGFKEGEEFDRHCGMSGLGDRCLVRPPKDYKIPLRWPAGRDVIWSANVKITKDQFLSSGSMTKRLMLLEENQIAFHSEDGLVFDGVKDYSRQIAEMIGLGTDSEFLQAGVQSVLDVGCGFGSFGAHLVSLKLMAVCVAVYEATGSQVQLALERGLPAMIGNFISRQLPYPSLSFDMVHCAQCGIIWDKKEGIFLIEVDRLLKPGGYFVLTSPESKPRGSSSSRKNKNLLKVMEEFTEKICWSLIAQQDETFIWQKTVDAHCYTSRKHGLPLCKEEHDAVPYYHPLVS
;
A
#
# COMPACT_ATOMS: atom_id res chain seq x y z
N MET A 1 -18.96 26.48 -8.66
CA MET A 1 -18.73 26.19 -7.21
C MET A 1 -17.30 25.73 -6.95
N ALA A 2 -16.65 26.31 -5.93
CA ALA A 2 -15.25 26.04 -5.60
C ALA A 2 -14.90 26.45 -4.17
N LEU A 3 -13.92 25.77 -3.56
CA LEU A 3 -13.23 26.18 -2.35
C LEU A 3 -11.82 26.64 -2.72
N ILE A 4 -11.49 27.88 -2.37
CA ILE A 4 -10.21 28.53 -2.67
C ILE A 4 -9.49 28.74 -1.36
N VAL A 5 -8.29 28.15 -1.23
CA VAL A 5 -7.46 28.28 -0.04
C VAL A 5 -6.27 29.17 -0.38
N ILE A 6 -6.20 30.34 0.24
CA ILE A 6 -5.07 31.25 0.06
C ILE A 6 -4.02 30.92 1.12
N CYS A 7 -2.76 30.73 0.72
CA CYS A 7 -1.66 30.48 1.66
C CYS A 7 -0.43 31.33 1.33
N GLY A 8 0.40 31.59 2.33
CA GLY A 8 1.60 32.41 2.19
C GLY A 8 2.11 32.88 3.55
N GLN A 9 3.35 33.37 3.58
CA GLN A 9 3.99 33.92 4.79
C GLN A 9 3.13 35.01 5.47
N PRO A 10 3.28 35.25 6.79
CA PRO A 10 2.58 36.34 7.45
C PRO A 10 2.86 37.67 6.75
N SER A 11 1.83 38.50 6.59
CA SER A 11 1.92 39.78 5.89
C SER A 11 2.33 39.72 4.41
N SER A 12 2.16 38.57 3.72
CA SER A 12 2.45 38.43 2.27
C SER A 12 1.42 38.99 1.29
N GLY A 13 0.38 39.71 1.77
CA GLY A 13 -0.66 40.28 0.90
C GLY A 13 -1.87 39.38 0.62
N LYS A 14 -2.04 38.26 1.35
CA LYS A 14 -3.17 37.32 1.18
C LYS A 14 -4.55 37.98 1.18
N SER A 15 -4.84 38.84 2.15
CA SER A 15 -6.15 39.52 2.23
C SER A 15 -6.41 40.46 1.06
N LEU A 16 -5.36 41.09 0.53
CA LEU A 16 -5.47 41.90 -0.69
C LEU A 16 -5.77 40.99 -1.89
N ALA A 17 -5.06 39.88 -2.03
CA ALA A 17 -5.33 38.89 -3.07
C ALA A 17 -6.75 38.28 -2.97
N ALA A 18 -7.25 38.03 -1.76
CA ALA A 18 -8.61 37.55 -1.52
C ALA A 18 -9.66 38.56 -2.00
N THR A 19 -9.44 39.83 -1.70
CA THR A 19 -10.34 40.93 -2.08
C THR A 19 -10.33 41.13 -3.59
N CYS A 20 -9.14 41.22 -4.20
CA CYS A 20 -8.99 41.36 -5.65
C CYS A 20 -9.62 40.20 -6.42
N LEU A 21 -9.43 38.96 -5.95
CA LEU A 21 -10.05 37.79 -6.55
C LEU A 21 -11.58 37.82 -6.42
N ALA A 22 -12.10 38.23 -5.26
CA ALA A 22 -13.53 38.34 -5.04
C ALA A 22 -14.18 39.43 -5.91
N GLU A 23 -13.50 40.56 -6.10
CA GLU A 23 -13.93 41.64 -7.01
C GLU A 23 -13.92 41.17 -8.46
N ALA A 24 -12.83 40.58 -8.92
CA ALA A 24 -12.70 40.07 -10.29
C ALA A 24 -13.74 38.97 -10.60
N LEU A 25 -14.10 38.13 -9.62
CA LEU A 25 -15.18 37.15 -9.76
C LEU A 25 -16.57 37.81 -9.85
N LYS A 26 -16.82 38.89 -9.08
CA LYS A 26 -18.10 39.64 -9.13
C LYS A 26 -18.27 40.40 -10.45
N GLU A 27 -17.18 40.88 -11.05
CA GLU A 27 -17.17 41.56 -12.34
C GLU A 27 -17.35 40.60 -13.52
N SER A 28 -17.04 39.32 -13.34
CA SER A 28 -17.26 38.30 -14.35
C SER A 28 -18.77 38.03 -14.56
N GLU A 29 -19.20 37.67 -15.78
CA GLU A 29 -20.62 37.41 -16.13
C GLU A 29 -21.29 36.26 -15.33
N ALA A 30 -20.54 35.58 -14.46
CA ALA A 30 -21.04 34.51 -13.62
C ALA A 30 -21.75 35.06 -12.38
N LYS A 31 -23.07 34.86 -12.27
CA LYS A 31 -23.90 35.19 -11.09
C LYS A 31 -23.63 34.24 -9.90
N GLU A 32 -22.37 33.98 -9.60
CA GLU A 32 -21.96 33.05 -8.55
C GLU A 32 -21.82 33.80 -7.23
N THR A 33 -22.32 33.21 -6.14
CA THR A 33 -22.21 33.83 -4.81
C THR A 33 -20.81 33.61 -4.26
N VAL A 34 -20.03 34.69 -4.12
CA VAL A 34 -18.66 34.65 -3.58
C VAL A 34 -18.67 35.06 -2.11
N ARG A 35 -18.11 34.24 -1.23
CA ARG A 35 -17.97 34.52 0.21
C ARG A 35 -16.52 34.35 0.64
N ILE A 36 -15.99 35.36 1.34
CA ILE A 36 -14.69 35.30 2.00
C ILE A 36 -14.90 34.86 3.45
N ILE A 37 -14.09 33.93 3.92
CA ILE A 37 -13.98 33.48 5.30
C ILE A 37 -12.58 33.85 5.78
N ASP A 38 -12.50 34.80 6.70
CA ASP A 38 -11.26 35.31 7.28
C ASP A 38 -11.37 35.42 8.81
N GLU A 39 -10.25 35.71 9.48
CA GLU A 39 -10.25 35.86 10.94
C GLU A 39 -11.03 37.12 11.39
N ALA A 40 -10.97 38.18 10.59
CA ALA A 40 -11.58 39.47 10.91
C ALA A 40 -13.12 39.39 10.98
N SER A 41 -13.75 38.56 10.12
CA SER A 41 -15.21 38.32 10.14
C SER A 41 -15.71 37.70 11.44
N PHE A 42 -14.83 37.07 12.24
CA PHE A 42 -15.17 36.49 13.54
C PHE A 42 -14.71 37.34 14.72
N HIS A 43 -14.25 38.58 14.48
CA HIS A 43 -13.66 39.45 15.50
C HIS A 43 -12.48 38.79 16.24
N LEU A 44 -11.72 37.94 15.54
CA LEU A 44 -10.56 37.25 16.10
C LEU A 44 -9.31 38.10 15.88
N ASP A 45 -8.69 38.53 16.98
CA ASP A 45 -7.42 39.26 16.93
C ASP A 45 -6.27 38.33 16.49
N ARG A 46 -5.43 38.81 15.58
CA ARG A 46 -4.33 38.03 15.01
C ARG A 46 -3.31 37.63 16.06
N ASN A 47 -2.90 38.53 16.94
CA ASN A 47 -1.89 38.24 17.95
C ASN A 47 -2.43 37.31 19.04
N GLN A 48 -3.70 37.47 19.44
CA GLN A 48 -4.34 36.54 20.38
C GLN A 48 -4.52 35.14 19.78
N SER A 49 -4.90 35.07 18.50
CA SER A 49 -5.19 33.79 17.83
C SER A 49 -3.93 32.95 17.58
N TYR A 50 -2.77 33.59 17.43
CA TYR A 50 -1.47 32.92 17.24
C TYR A 50 -0.55 32.97 18.46
N ALA A 51 -1.03 33.45 19.61
CA ALA A 51 -0.23 33.53 20.85
C ALA A 51 0.18 32.15 21.41
N SER A 52 -0.56 31.09 21.11
CA SER A 52 -0.29 29.74 21.63
C SER A 52 -0.87 28.64 20.75
N MET A 53 -0.33 27.43 20.84
CA MET A 53 -0.84 26.26 20.11
C MET A 53 -2.35 25.97 20.35
N PRO A 54 -2.90 26.08 21.58
CA PRO A 54 -4.34 25.92 21.80
C PRO A 54 -5.17 27.01 21.13
N ALA A 55 -4.73 28.28 21.20
CA ALA A 55 -5.43 29.39 20.54
C ALA A 55 -5.47 29.19 19.02
N GLU A 56 -4.33 28.80 18.43
CA GLU A 56 -4.22 28.54 17.00
C GLU A 56 -5.09 27.34 16.58
N LYS A 57 -5.14 26.29 17.40
CA LYS A 57 -6.03 25.13 17.16
C LYS A 57 -7.50 25.53 17.20
N ASN A 58 -7.90 26.38 18.14
CA ASN A 58 -9.26 26.88 18.24
C ASN A 58 -9.62 27.75 17.03
N LEU A 59 -8.73 28.66 16.61
CA LEU A 59 -8.91 29.46 15.40
C LEU A 59 -9.17 28.56 14.18
N ARG A 60 -8.31 27.57 13.95
CA ARG A 60 -8.49 26.61 12.84
C ARG A 60 -9.80 25.84 12.95
N GLY A 61 -10.21 25.47 14.16
CA GLY A 61 -11.50 24.82 14.40
C GLY A 61 -12.70 25.69 14.02
N VAL A 62 -12.66 26.98 14.36
CA VAL A 62 -13.71 27.96 14.02
C VAL A 62 -13.79 28.16 12.50
N LEU A 63 -12.67 28.47 11.85
CA LEU A 63 -12.60 28.67 10.40
C LEU A 63 -13.06 27.43 9.64
N ARG A 64 -12.56 26.25 10.01
CA ARG A 64 -12.96 24.97 9.42
C ARG A 64 -14.47 24.71 9.56
N SER A 65 -15.04 25.00 10.72
CA SER A 65 -16.48 24.80 10.97
C SER A 65 -17.33 25.73 10.11
N GLU A 66 -16.89 26.97 9.88
CA GLU A 66 -17.59 27.87 8.95
C GLU A 66 -17.45 27.41 7.49
N VAL A 67 -16.27 26.95 7.09
CA VAL A 67 -16.05 26.39 5.75
C VAL A 67 -17.00 25.21 5.52
N ASP A 68 -17.08 24.26 6.45
CA ASP A 68 -17.95 23.08 6.35
C ASP A 68 -19.43 23.46 6.18
N ARG A 69 -19.89 24.48 6.92
CA ARG A 69 -21.27 25.00 6.80
C ARG A 69 -21.53 25.78 5.52
N SER A 70 -20.51 26.47 5.00
CA SER A 70 -20.65 27.38 3.87
C SER A 70 -20.43 26.69 2.54
N VAL A 71 -19.67 25.60 2.49
CA VAL A 71 -19.35 24.88 1.27
C VAL A 71 -20.63 24.29 0.67
N SER A 72 -20.97 24.70 -0.55
CA SER A 72 -22.15 24.22 -1.26
C SER A 72 -21.88 24.12 -2.76
N LYS A 73 -22.87 23.60 -3.49
CA LYS A 73 -22.78 23.49 -4.95
C LYS A 73 -23.11 24.78 -5.70
N ASP A 74 -23.46 25.85 -5.00
CA ASP A 74 -23.97 27.07 -5.64
C ASP A 74 -23.09 28.31 -5.37
N ASN A 75 -22.03 28.15 -4.58
CA ASN A 75 -21.18 29.25 -4.15
C ASN A 75 -19.68 28.99 -4.35
N ILE A 76 -18.91 30.08 -4.28
CA ILE A 76 -17.45 30.09 -4.24
C ILE A 76 -17.02 30.60 -2.87
N ILE A 77 -16.24 29.78 -2.16
CA ILE A 77 -15.73 30.11 -0.83
C ILE A 77 -14.24 30.41 -0.94
N ILE A 78 -13.82 31.58 -0.45
CA ILE A 78 -12.41 31.98 -0.35
C ILE A 78 -12.02 31.94 1.12
N VAL A 79 -11.00 31.17 1.47
CA VAL A 79 -10.45 31.10 2.83
C VAL A 79 -9.21 31.98 2.89
N ASP A 80 -9.37 33.19 3.43
CA ASP A 80 -8.28 34.13 3.69
C ASP A 80 -7.78 33.93 5.13
N SER A 81 -6.75 33.10 5.27
CA SER A 81 -6.04 32.87 6.53
C SER A 81 -4.59 32.52 6.21
N LEU A 82 -3.74 32.33 7.23
CA LEU A 82 -2.36 31.88 7.03
C LEU A 82 -2.27 30.56 6.28
N ASN A 83 -3.14 29.59 6.61
CA ASN A 83 -3.16 28.25 6.02
C ASN A 83 -1.74 27.64 5.92
N SER A 84 -0.92 27.88 6.96
CA SER A 84 0.54 27.68 6.97
C SER A 84 0.96 26.22 7.08
N ILE A 85 0.09 25.36 7.61
CA ILE A 85 0.38 23.94 7.87
C ILE A 85 -0.28 23.07 6.80
N LYS A 86 0.49 22.17 6.20
CA LYS A 86 0.05 21.22 5.18
C LYS A 86 -1.14 20.37 5.64
N GLY A 87 -1.12 19.91 6.89
CA GLY A 87 -2.21 19.12 7.47
C GLY A 87 -3.55 19.86 7.47
N TYR A 88 -3.55 21.16 7.74
CA TYR A 88 -4.78 21.96 7.74
C TYR A 88 -5.33 22.18 6.32
N ARG A 89 -4.47 22.41 5.33
CA ARG A 89 -4.87 22.49 3.92
C ARG A 89 -5.49 21.17 3.44
N TYR A 90 -4.96 20.03 3.88
CA TYR A 90 -5.54 18.71 3.61
C TYR A 90 -6.95 18.54 4.21
N GLU A 91 -7.19 19.05 5.42
CA GLU A 91 -8.53 19.02 6.04
C GLU A 91 -9.54 19.82 5.22
N LEU A 92 -9.17 21.03 4.77
CA LEU A 92 -10.03 21.86 3.90
C LEU A 92 -10.29 21.19 2.54
N TRP A 93 -9.28 20.53 1.97
CA TRP A 93 -9.46 19.73 0.76
C TRP A 93 -10.44 18.57 0.96
N CYS A 94 -10.41 17.90 2.11
CA CYS A 94 -11.38 16.84 2.44
C CYS A 94 -12.82 17.38 2.47
N LEU A 95 -13.05 18.59 2.99
CA LEU A 95 -14.36 19.24 2.98
C LEU A 95 -14.84 19.52 1.55
N ALA A 96 -13.97 20.09 0.71
CA ALA A 96 -14.29 20.32 -0.70
C ALA A 96 -14.59 19.02 -1.46
N ARG A 97 -13.86 17.94 -1.14
CA ARG A 97 -14.08 16.61 -1.72
C ARG A 97 -15.39 15.99 -1.25
N ALA A 98 -15.72 16.13 0.03
CA ALA A 98 -16.98 15.65 0.60
C ALA A 98 -18.20 16.32 -0.06
N ALA A 99 -18.10 17.63 -0.29
CA ALA A 99 -19.14 18.40 -0.98
C ALA A 99 -19.16 18.20 -2.51
N GLY A 100 -18.12 17.56 -3.05
CA GLY A 100 -17.97 17.32 -4.48
C GLY A 100 -17.83 18.61 -5.28
N ILE A 101 -17.05 19.57 -4.77
CA ILE A 101 -16.79 20.87 -5.40
C ILE A 101 -15.35 20.98 -5.89
N ARG A 102 -15.03 22.03 -6.66
CA ARG A 102 -13.64 22.33 -7.06
C ARG A 102 -12.83 22.79 -5.84
N TYR A 103 -11.52 22.54 -5.88
CA TYR A 103 -10.59 22.98 -4.85
C TYR A 103 -9.35 23.56 -5.51
N CYS A 104 -8.88 24.73 -5.08
CA CYS A 104 -7.61 25.30 -5.53
C CYS A 104 -6.85 25.97 -4.38
N VAL A 105 -5.52 25.94 -4.49
CA VAL A 105 -4.60 26.68 -3.62
C VAL A 105 -4.06 27.87 -4.39
N LEU A 106 -4.22 29.07 -3.84
CA LEU A 106 -3.61 30.31 -4.32
C LEU A 106 -2.44 30.66 -3.39
N TYR A 107 -1.21 30.58 -3.88
CA TYR A 107 -0.01 30.81 -3.08
C TYR A 107 0.53 32.23 -3.31
N CYS A 108 0.65 33.01 -2.23
CA CYS A 108 1.32 34.31 -2.24
C CYS A 108 2.80 34.12 -1.89
N ASP A 109 3.65 34.06 -2.91
CA ASP A 109 5.10 33.88 -2.79
C ASP A 109 5.78 35.24 -2.56
N LEU A 110 6.13 35.50 -1.31
CA LEU A 110 6.87 36.69 -0.90
C LEU A 110 7.99 36.27 0.05
N GLU A 111 9.19 36.80 -0.19
CA GLU A 111 10.36 36.53 0.66
C GLU A 111 10.17 37.11 2.08
N GLU A 112 10.84 36.49 3.04
CA GLU A 112 10.66 36.78 4.47
C GLU A 112 11.05 38.22 4.83
N ASP A 113 12.10 38.77 4.21
CA ASP A 113 12.56 40.14 4.43
C ASP A 113 11.51 41.18 4.01
N HIS A 114 10.84 40.94 2.89
CA HIS A 114 9.74 41.79 2.43
C HIS A 114 8.52 41.67 3.34
N CYS A 115 8.18 40.45 3.79
CA CYS A 115 7.09 40.23 4.76
C CYS A 115 7.35 40.99 6.06
N ARG A 116 8.58 40.98 6.56
CA ARG A 116 9.01 41.70 7.78
C ARG A 116 8.88 43.20 7.60
N LYS A 117 9.35 43.73 6.48
CA LYS A 117 9.23 45.15 6.14
C LYS A 117 7.77 45.59 6.09
N TRP A 118 6.92 44.85 5.39
CA TRP A 118 5.48 45.16 5.30
C TRP A 118 4.79 45.06 6.65
N ASN A 119 5.14 44.08 7.50
CA ASN A 119 4.60 43.99 8.85
C ASN A 119 4.93 45.24 9.69
N LYS A 120 6.18 45.72 9.61
CA LYS A 120 6.63 46.92 10.32
C LYS A 120 5.93 48.18 9.82
N GLU A 121 5.84 48.36 8.49
CA GLU A 121 5.13 49.49 7.90
C GLU A 121 3.64 49.54 8.30
N ARG A 122 2.99 48.38 8.43
CA ARG A 122 1.61 48.30 8.92
C ARG A 122 1.48 48.69 10.38
N HIS A 123 2.44 48.25 11.21
CA HIS A 123 2.50 48.64 12.61
C HIS A 123 2.67 50.17 12.76
N GLU A 124 3.55 50.78 11.95
CA GLU A 124 3.75 52.23 11.92
C GLU A 124 2.51 53.02 11.44
N LYS A 125 1.71 52.42 10.54
CA LYS A 125 0.44 52.99 10.05
C LYS A 125 -0.75 52.77 11.00
N GLY A 126 -0.57 52.04 12.10
CA GLY A 126 -1.65 51.67 13.01
C GLY A 126 -2.64 50.65 12.44
N GLU A 127 -2.23 49.90 11.42
CA GLU A 127 -3.02 48.79 10.87
C GLU A 127 -2.80 47.50 11.67
N ALA A 128 -3.67 46.50 11.47
CA ALA A 128 -3.52 45.18 12.08
C ALA A 128 -2.23 44.48 11.62
N ALA A 129 -1.24 44.41 12.51
CA ALA A 129 0.07 43.79 12.30
C ALA A 129 0.35 42.70 13.34
N TYR A 130 1.29 41.81 13.04
CA TYR A 130 1.75 40.79 13.99
C TYR A 130 2.83 41.38 14.91
N ASP A 131 2.80 41.00 16.19
CA ASP A 131 3.90 41.27 17.12
C ASP A 131 5.16 40.54 16.65
N ASP A 132 6.34 41.15 16.82
CA ASP A 132 7.60 40.61 16.31
C ASP A 132 7.84 39.15 16.72
N LYS A 133 7.54 38.80 17.97
CA LYS A 133 7.72 37.44 18.49
C LYS A 133 6.82 36.42 17.78
N ILE A 134 5.57 36.80 17.51
CA ILE A 134 4.59 35.93 16.83
C ILE A 134 4.94 35.84 15.35
N PHE A 135 5.34 36.96 14.74
CA PHE A 135 5.77 37.00 13.35
C PHE A 135 6.95 36.05 13.09
N GLU A 136 8.00 36.09 13.91
CA GLU A 136 9.15 35.18 13.77
C GLU A 136 8.78 33.72 13.88
N ASP A 137 7.91 33.39 14.84
CA ASP A 137 7.44 32.02 15.05
C ASP A 137 6.63 31.52 13.84
N LEU A 138 5.75 32.35 13.30
CA LEU A 138 4.93 32.01 12.13
C LEU A 138 5.78 31.82 10.86
N VAL A 139 6.79 32.68 10.65
CA VAL A 139 7.69 32.57 9.49
C VAL A 139 8.46 31.25 9.52
N ARG A 140 9.02 30.88 10.69
CA ARG A 140 9.80 29.65 10.86
C ARG A 140 8.98 28.38 10.67
N ARG A 141 7.69 28.41 11.02
CA ARG A 141 6.78 27.25 10.94
C ARG A 141 6.05 27.14 9.60
N PHE A 142 6.24 28.07 8.67
CA PHE A 142 5.51 28.09 7.41
C PHE A 142 5.92 26.94 6.47
N GLU A 143 4.97 26.09 6.10
CA GLU A 143 5.18 25.00 5.16
C GLU A 143 4.70 25.40 3.75
N LYS A 144 5.66 25.65 2.85
CA LYS A 144 5.37 25.98 1.45
C LYS A 144 4.52 24.88 0.78
N PRO A 145 3.51 25.25 -0.03
CA PRO A 145 2.67 24.28 -0.73
C PRO A 145 3.48 23.43 -1.72
N ASP A 146 3.30 22.11 -1.69
CA ASP A 146 4.10 21.17 -2.50
C ASP A 146 3.38 20.76 -3.78
N ARG A 147 3.91 21.19 -4.94
CA ARG A 147 3.42 20.88 -6.29
C ARG A 147 3.29 19.37 -6.58
N ARG A 148 4.03 18.50 -5.86
CA ARG A 148 3.93 17.04 -6.02
C ARG A 148 2.62 16.48 -5.47
N ASN A 149 2.01 17.15 -4.50
CA ASN A 149 0.75 16.73 -3.89
C ASN A 149 -0.40 17.42 -4.61
N ARG A 150 -1.24 16.67 -5.34
CA ARG A 150 -2.37 17.25 -6.12
C ARG A 150 -3.28 18.19 -5.30
N TRP A 151 -3.51 17.88 -4.03
CA TRP A 151 -4.35 18.67 -3.13
C TRP A 151 -3.61 19.84 -2.45
N ASP A 152 -2.28 19.84 -2.48
CA ASP A 152 -1.45 20.91 -1.91
C ASP A 152 -0.78 21.77 -3.00
N SER A 153 -0.96 21.39 -4.27
CA SER A 153 -0.34 22.06 -5.40
C SER A 153 -0.85 23.49 -5.48
N PRO A 154 0.04 24.51 -5.47
CA PRO A 154 -0.33 25.89 -5.71
C PRO A 154 -0.74 26.02 -7.18
N LEU A 155 -2.04 26.02 -7.47
CA LEU A 155 -2.55 26.11 -8.84
C LEU A 155 -2.34 27.51 -9.43
N PHE A 156 -2.29 28.50 -8.56
CA PHE A 156 -2.04 29.89 -8.91
C PHE A 156 -0.99 30.43 -7.93
N GLU A 157 0.04 31.08 -8.46
CA GLU A 157 1.12 31.67 -7.67
C GLU A 157 1.16 33.16 -7.95
N LEU A 158 1.07 33.96 -6.90
CA LEU A 158 1.22 35.41 -6.92
C LEU A 158 2.61 35.75 -6.40
N CYS A 159 3.29 36.68 -7.08
CA CYS A 159 4.56 37.26 -6.65
C CYS A 159 4.36 38.75 -6.33
N PRO A 160 3.81 39.13 -5.16
CA PRO A 160 3.38 40.49 -4.85
C PRO A 160 4.46 41.57 -5.03
N TYR A 161 5.73 41.22 -4.83
CA TYR A 161 6.85 42.16 -4.97
C TYR A 161 7.17 42.48 -6.45
N LYS A 162 6.99 41.52 -7.35
CA LYS A 162 7.33 41.66 -8.77
C LYS A 162 6.16 42.17 -9.60
N ASP A 163 4.99 41.57 -9.37
CA ASP A 163 3.83 41.73 -10.24
C ASP A 163 2.73 42.62 -9.63
N GLY A 164 2.93 43.07 -8.38
CA GLY A 164 1.88 43.70 -7.59
C GLY A 164 0.75 42.74 -7.24
N ILE A 165 -0.28 43.26 -6.56
CA ILE A 165 -1.55 42.54 -6.38
C ILE A 165 -2.64 43.47 -6.89
N GLU A 166 -3.13 43.18 -8.10
CA GLU A 166 -4.18 43.94 -8.78
C GLU A 166 -5.21 42.98 -9.39
N ASN A 167 -6.41 43.46 -9.67
CA ASN A 167 -7.47 42.65 -10.30
C ASN A 167 -7.05 42.13 -11.70
N SER A 168 -6.11 42.83 -12.35
CA SER A 168 -5.47 42.51 -13.63
C SER A 168 -4.26 41.57 -13.53
N SER A 169 -3.84 41.16 -12.34
CA SER A 169 -2.71 40.24 -12.19
C SER A 169 -3.00 38.91 -12.90
N ALA A 170 -2.03 38.41 -13.68
CA ALA A 170 -2.21 37.22 -14.52
C ALA A 170 -2.74 36.01 -13.72
N ALA A 171 -2.21 35.77 -12.51
CA ALA A 171 -2.66 34.67 -11.66
C ALA A 171 -4.12 34.83 -11.15
N ILE A 172 -4.60 36.07 -10.95
CA ILE A 172 -6.00 36.34 -10.57
C ILE A 172 -6.92 36.12 -11.77
N LEU A 173 -6.53 36.60 -12.96
CA LEU A 173 -7.28 36.36 -14.20
C LEU A 173 -7.36 34.87 -14.55
N ASP A 174 -6.25 34.15 -14.41
CA ASP A 174 -6.19 32.69 -14.62
C ASP A 174 -7.08 31.95 -13.60
N ALA A 175 -7.08 32.40 -12.34
CA ALA A 175 -7.97 31.87 -11.30
C ALA A 175 -9.43 32.10 -11.65
N VAL A 176 -9.83 33.33 -12.03
CA VAL A 176 -11.20 33.65 -12.46
C VAL A 176 -11.61 32.80 -13.67
N ALA A 177 -10.74 32.68 -14.67
CA ALA A 177 -11.01 31.86 -15.85
C ALA A 177 -11.21 30.38 -15.48
N TYR A 178 -10.39 29.84 -14.59
CA TYR A 178 -10.54 28.46 -14.09
C TYR A 178 -11.85 28.25 -13.31
N LEU A 179 -12.24 29.24 -12.50
CA LEU A 179 -13.41 29.18 -11.63
C LEU A 179 -14.72 29.38 -12.39
N THR A 180 -14.73 30.19 -13.44
CA THR A 180 -15.92 30.50 -14.24
C THR A 180 -16.10 29.58 -15.45
N LYS A 181 -15.07 28.82 -15.84
CA LYS A 181 -15.16 27.85 -16.95
C LYS A 181 -16.26 26.81 -16.69
N LYS A 182 -17.23 26.76 -17.63
CA LYS A 182 -18.30 25.76 -17.62
C LYS A 182 -17.71 24.36 -17.83
N VAL A 183 -18.20 23.40 -17.04
CA VAL A 183 -17.75 22.01 -17.08
C VAL A 183 -18.47 21.31 -18.23
N ASP A 184 -17.87 21.35 -19.42
CA ASP A 184 -18.32 20.52 -20.55
C ASP A 184 -17.84 19.08 -20.34
N SER A 185 -18.74 18.11 -20.54
CA SER A 185 -18.48 16.67 -20.46
C SER A 185 -17.37 16.15 -21.40
N LYS A 186 -16.85 17.02 -22.28
CA LYS A 186 -15.74 16.76 -23.21
C LYS A 186 -14.41 17.42 -22.81
N SER A 187 -14.39 18.38 -21.88
CA SER A 187 -13.19 19.08 -21.42
C SER A 187 -12.64 18.41 -20.15
N ARG A 188 -11.48 17.75 -20.26
CA ARG A 188 -10.81 17.04 -19.15
C ARG A 188 -10.05 17.96 -18.17
N ASP A 189 -10.05 19.27 -18.39
CA ASP A 189 -9.14 20.21 -17.70
C ASP A 189 -9.69 20.73 -16.36
N VAL A 190 -11.02 20.68 -16.13
CA VAL A 190 -11.66 21.17 -14.90
C VAL A 190 -12.25 20.00 -14.11
N LYS A 191 -11.49 19.45 -13.15
CA LYS A 191 -11.89 18.27 -12.36
C LYS A 191 -12.69 18.67 -11.11
N ILE A 192 -14.01 18.47 -11.15
CA ILE A 192 -14.85 18.44 -9.94
C ILE A 192 -14.45 17.23 -9.08
N LEU A 193 -14.24 17.44 -7.77
CA LEU A 193 -13.91 16.35 -6.86
C LEU A 193 -15.10 15.40 -6.67
N GLN A 194 -14.83 14.10 -6.55
CA GLN A 194 -15.87 13.09 -6.27
C GLN A 194 -15.77 12.63 -4.81
N PRO A 195 -16.89 12.64 -4.05
CA PRO A 195 -16.91 12.14 -2.69
C PRO A 195 -16.58 10.65 -2.63
N THR A 196 -15.70 10.25 -1.71
CA THR A 196 -15.44 8.83 -1.38
C THR A 196 -16.03 8.46 -0.03
N ILE A 197 -16.14 7.15 0.24
CA ILE A 197 -16.63 6.60 1.52
C ILE A 197 -15.91 7.22 2.73
N ALA A 198 -14.61 7.51 2.63
CA ALA A 198 -13.81 8.15 3.69
C ALA A 198 -14.14 9.64 3.92
N THR A 199 -14.81 10.29 2.96
CA THR A 199 -15.23 11.71 3.02
C THR A 199 -16.75 11.86 3.15
N GLN A 200 -17.50 10.76 3.13
CA GLN A 200 -18.95 10.77 3.32
C GLN A 200 -19.27 10.65 4.80
N ASN A 201 -20.04 11.59 5.33
CA ASN A 201 -20.54 11.50 6.70
C ASN A 201 -21.48 10.28 6.83
N THR A 202 -21.37 9.55 7.93
CA THR A 202 -22.22 8.40 8.25
C THR A 202 -23.68 8.88 8.32
N ARG A 203 -24.58 8.25 7.56
CA ARG A 203 -26.01 8.58 7.61
C ARG A 203 -26.54 8.23 9.01
N PHE A 204 -27.02 9.22 9.75
CA PHE A 204 -27.71 8.98 11.01
C PHE A 204 -29.02 8.24 10.74
N SER A 205 -29.27 7.16 11.46
CA SER A 205 -30.58 6.49 11.47
C SER A 205 -31.56 7.37 12.24
N GLU A 206 -32.78 7.56 11.71
CA GLU A 206 -33.85 8.26 12.43
C GLU A 206 -34.08 7.60 13.80
N ALA A 207 -34.32 8.42 14.84
CA ALA A 207 -34.27 8.01 16.25
C ALA A 207 -35.22 6.87 16.65
N ASN A 208 -36.22 6.55 15.81
CA ASN A 208 -37.25 5.54 16.10
C ASN A 208 -37.18 4.26 15.24
N SER A 209 -36.29 4.17 14.24
CA SER A 209 -36.31 3.05 13.27
C SER A 209 -36.02 1.68 13.90
N LEU A 210 -35.13 1.63 14.91
CA LEU A 210 -34.73 0.39 15.56
C LEU A 210 -35.83 -0.17 16.47
N TYR A 211 -36.63 0.70 17.09
CA TYR A 211 -37.79 0.32 17.89
C TYR A 211 -38.91 -0.27 17.01
N GLU A 212 -39.21 0.38 15.88
CA GLU A 212 -40.23 -0.11 14.93
C GLU A 212 -39.84 -1.46 14.31
N LEU A 213 -38.55 -1.66 14.02
CA LEU A 213 -38.03 -2.94 13.52
C LEU A 213 -38.11 -4.06 14.57
N ASP A 214 -37.80 -3.74 15.83
CA ASP A 214 -37.91 -4.68 16.94
C ASP A 214 -39.37 -5.10 17.18
N ARG A 215 -40.30 -4.14 17.17
CA ARG A 215 -41.74 -4.38 17.30
C ARG A 215 -42.29 -5.22 16.15
N ALA A 216 -42.01 -4.84 14.92
CA ALA A 216 -42.48 -5.53 13.70
C ALA A 216 -42.07 -7.02 13.67
N THR A 217 -40.82 -7.31 14.00
CA THR A 217 -40.30 -8.68 14.01
C THR A 217 -40.89 -9.53 15.14
N GLN A 218 -41.23 -8.92 16.28
CA GLN A 218 -41.87 -9.60 17.40
C GLN A 218 -43.33 -9.98 17.08
N GLU A 219 -44.07 -9.11 16.39
CA GLU A 219 -45.44 -9.38 15.95
C GLU A 219 -45.50 -10.62 15.03
N VAL A 220 -44.56 -10.74 14.09
CA VAL A 220 -44.44 -11.92 13.20
C VAL A 220 -44.15 -13.20 13.97
N ILE A 221 -43.22 -13.16 14.95
CA ILE A 221 -42.91 -14.34 15.78
C ILE A 221 -44.13 -14.78 16.59
N ASN A 222 -44.82 -13.84 17.23
CA ASN A 222 -45.99 -14.15 18.06
C ASN A 222 -47.09 -14.83 17.23
N ALA A 223 -47.35 -14.32 16.02
CA ALA A 223 -48.33 -14.91 15.12
C ALA A 223 -47.94 -16.33 14.66
N ILE A 224 -46.65 -16.60 14.43
CA ILE A 224 -46.16 -17.95 14.11
C ILE A 224 -46.36 -18.92 15.29
N VAL A 225 -46.03 -18.47 16.50
CA VAL A 225 -46.17 -19.28 17.71
C VAL A 225 -47.65 -19.58 18.00
N GLU A 226 -48.52 -18.59 17.86
CA GLU A 226 -49.96 -18.77 18.03
C GLU A 226 -50.52 -19.76 17.00
N ALA A 227 -50.14 -19.62 15.73
CA ALA A 227 -50.55 -20.54 14.68
C ALA A 227 -50.07 -21.98 14.95
N GLN A 228 -48.83 -22.17 15.38
CA GLN A 228 -48.29 -23.49 15.75
C GLN A 228 -48.99 -24.10 16.97
N SER A 229 -49.41 -23.30 17.93
CA SER A 229 -50.15 -23.77 19.11
C SER A 229 -51.53 -24.34 18.76
N LYS A 230 -52.20 -23.75 17.77
CA LYS A 230 -53.51 -24.22 17.27
C LYS A 230 -53.40 -25.50 16.44
N ALA A 231 -52.21 -25.80 15.90
CA ALA A 231 -51.96 -26.92 15.00
C ALA A 231 -51.62 -28.26 15.70
N LEU A 232 -51.52 -28.28 17.04
CA LEU A 232 -51.14 -29.46 17.85
C LEU A 232 -49.88 -30.22 17.34
N GLY A 233 -48.95 -29.52 16.66
CA GLY A 233 -47.70 -30.10 16.16
C GLY A 233 -47.75 -30.74 14.77
N GLY A 234 -48.84 -30.60 14.01
CA GLY A 234 -48.93 -31.02 12.60
C GLY A 234 -48.35 -30.02 11.59
N PRO A 235 -48.08 -30.42 10.34
CA PRO A 235 -47.65 -29.51 9.27
C PRO A 235 -48.75 -28.51 8.92
N MET A 236 -48.38 -27.23 8.79
CA MET A 236 -49.33 -26.12 8.60
C MET A 236 -49.27 -25.61 7.15
N ASN A 237 -50.38 -25.74 6.43
CA ASN A 237 -50.53 -25.21 5.07
C ASN A 237 -50.82 -23.70 5.11
N GLY A 238 -49.80 -22.91 5.44
CA GLY A 238 -49.79 -21.45 5.26
C GLY A 238 -50.31 -20.64 6.45
N ILE A 239 -49.49 -19.70 6.93
CA ILE A 239 -49.85 -18.66 7.91
C ILE A 239 -49.99 -17.35 7.14
N SER A 240 -51.19 -16.76 7.17
CA SER A 240 -51.44 -15.42 6.60
C SER A 240 -51.30 -14.36 7.70
N LEU A 241 -50.33 -13.45 7.53
CA LEU A 241 -49.96 -12.44 8.54
C LEU A 241 -50.60 -11.06 8.31
N GLY A 242 -51.57 -10.94 7.41
CA GLY A 242 -52.27 -9.69 7.06
C GLY A 242 -52.31 -9.41 5.56
N GLN A 243 -52.99 -8.33 5.13
CA GLN A 243 -53.08 -7.94 3.72
C GLN A 243 -51.72 -7.45 3.19
N GLY A 244 -51.18 -8.10 2.14
CA GLY A 244 -49.97 -7.65 1.43
C GLY A 244 -48.63 -8.21 1.96
N LEU A 245 -48.67 -9.19 2.88
CA LEU A 245 -47.51 -9.93 3.39
C LEU A 245 -47.49 -11.37 2.81
N PRO A 246 -46.30 -11.94 2.55
CA PRO A 246 -46.20 -13.28 1.97
C PRO A 246 -46.67 -14.37 2.96
N ASN A 247 -47.40 -15.36 2.45
CA ASN A 247 -47.87 -16.49 3.25
C ASN A 247 -46.68 -17.40 3.63
N ILE A 248 -46.56 -17.73 4.91
CA ILE A 248 -45.46 -18.58 5.41
C ILE A 248 -45.98 -20.02 5.54
N SER A 249 -45.51 -20.94 4.69
CA SER A 249 -45.83 -22.37 4.80
C SER A 249 -44.80 -23.08 5.68
N ILE A 250 -45.21 -23.54 6.86
CA ILE A 250 -44.30 -24.17 7.82
C ILE A 250 -44.43 -25.70 7.72
N SER A 251 -43.45 -26.34 7.07
CA SER A 251 -43.40 -27.79 6.90
C SER A 251 -43.02 -28.57 8.17
N ARG A 252 -42.35 -27.91 9.14
CA ARG A 252 -41.95 -28.49 10.45
C ARG A 252 -42.17 -27.48 11.57
N SER A 253 -42.52 -27.93 12.78
CA SER A 253 -42.58 -27.04 13.94
C SER A 253 -41.23 -26.35 14.19
N VAL A 254 -41.22 -25.02 14.29
CA VAL A 254 -40.02 -24.21 14.54
C VAL A 254 -40.04 -23.74 15.99
N GLY A 255 -39.01 -24.10 16.76
CA GLY A 255 -38.94 -23.71 18.17
C GLY A 255 -38.73 -22.20 18.37
N LEU A 256 -39.30 -21.65 19.45
CA LEU A 256 -39.11 -20.25 19.86
C LEU A 256 -37.63 -19.81 19.95
N PRO A 257 -36.67 -20.66 20.40
CA PRO A 257 -35.24 -20.32 20.37
C PRO A 257 -34.68 -20.10 18.96
N GLU A 258 -35.15 -20.87 17.97
CA GLU A 258 -34.74 -20.74 16.57
C GLU A 258 -35.25 -19.43 15.96
N LEU A 259 -36.53 -19.10 16.20
CA LEU A 259 -37.14 -17.82 15.77
C LEU A 259 -36.44 -16.61 16.40
N ARG A 260 -36.14 -16.66 17.70
CA ARG A 260 -35.38 -15.60 18.40
C ARG A 260 -33.96 -15.46 17.88
N ARG A 261 -33.32 -16.54 17.42
CA ARG A 261 -31.99 -16.48 16.78
C ARG A 261 -32.08 -15.80 15.42
N LEU A 262 -33.06 -16.17 14.58
CA LEU A 262 -33.29 -15.56 13.27
C LEU A 262 -33.60 -14.06 13.38
N ARG A 263 -34.43 -13.67 14.37
CA ARG A 263 -34.69 -12.25 14.68
C ARG A 263 -33.43 -11.49 15.06
N ARG A 264 -32.59 -12.03 15.96
CA ARG A 264 -31.31 -11.39 16.32
C ARG A 264 -30.38 -11.22 15.12
N THR A 265 -30.31 -12.22 14.24
CA THR A 265 -29.54 -12.13 12.99
C THR A 265 -30.09 -11.05 12.07
N PHE A 266 -31.41 -11.00 11.88
CA PHE A 266 -32.07 -9.99 11.06
C PHE A 266 -31.81 -8.58 11.59
N ILE A 267 -32.08 -8.32 12.88
CA ILE A 267 -31.85 -7.01 13.53
C ILE A 267 -30.38 -6.59 13.40
N LYS A 268 -29.44 -7.54 13.55
CA LYS A 268 -28.01 -7.26 13.39
C LYS A 268 -27.64 -6.90 11.95
N LEU A 269 -28.23 -7.54 10.95
CA LEU A 269 -27.97 -7.27 9.53
C LEU A 269 -28.61 -5.96 9.07
N THR A 270 -29.82 -5.65 9.52
CA THR A 270 -30.53 -4.42 9.14
C THR A 270 -30.10 -3.21 9.96
N GLY A 271 -29.66 -3.41 11.20
CA GLY A 271 -29.12 -2.36 12.06
C GLY A 271 -27.67 -1.96 11.75
N GLN A 272 -26.98 -2.69 10.88
CA GLN A 272 -25.66 -2.30 10.37
C GLN A 272 -25.84 -1.31 9.22
N THR A 273 -25.74 -0.01 9.52
CA THR A 273 -25.75 1.07 8.53
C THR A 273 -24.47 1.00 7.66
N SER A 274 -24.44 0.11 6.68
CA SER A 274 -23.38 0.10 5.68
C SER A 274 -23.61 1.22 4.67
N LEU A 275 -22.54 1.97 4.36
CA LEU A 275 -22.58 3.11 3.42
C LEU A 275 -22.98 2.71 1.98
N SER A 276 -23.05 1.41 1.67
CA SER A 276 -23.41 0.85 0.35
C SER A 276 -24.61 -0.11 0.38
N GLY A 277 -25.22 -0.35 1.54
CA GLY A 277 -26.41 -1.20 1.66
C GLY A 277 -27.71 -0.41 1.44
N PRO A 278 -28.82 -1.08 1.07
CA PRO A 278 -30.14 -0.45 1.08
C PRO A 278 -30.44 0.10 2.49
N PRO A 279 -31.13 1.26 2.59
CA PRO A 279 -31.43 1.86 3.89
C PRO A 279 -32.24 0.88 4.75
N PRO A 280 -32.09 0.92 6.09
CA PRO A 280 -32.97 0.18 6.98
C PRO A 280 -34.43 0.56 6.68
N PRO A 281 -35.39 -0.38 6.80
CA PRO A 281 -36.79 -0.09 6.53
C PRO A 281 -37.26 1.04 7.45
N SER A 282 -37.88 2.07 6.85
CA SER A 282 -38.39 3.24 7.56
C SER A 282 -39.72 2.99 8.26
N ASP A 283 -40.45 1.95 7.85
CA ASP A 283 -41.80 1.62 8.31
C ASP A 283 -41.92 0.16 8.77
N ALA A 284 -42.81 -0.07 9.74
CA ALA A 284 -43.03 -1.38 10.36
C ALA A 284 -43.53 -2.43 9.35
N GLU A 285 -44.33 -2.06 8.36
CA GLU A 285 -44.86 -2.99 7.35
C GLU A 285 -43.76 -3.49 6.39
N SER A 286 -42.86 -2.61 5.95
CA SER A 286 -41.67 -3.04 5.21
C SER A 286 -40.76 -3.94 6.03
N ALA A 287 -40.58 -3.66 7.33
CA ALA A 287 -39.80 -4.51 8.23
C ALA A 287 -40.43 -5.91 8.39
N LYS A 288 -41.76 -6.00 8.53
CA LYS A 288 -42.49 -7.28 8.55
C LYS A 288 -42.30 -8.07 7.27
N ARG A 289 -42.44 -7.43 6.10
CA ARG A 289 -42.31 -8.08 4.79
C ARG A 289 -40.93 -8.72 4.61
N ILE A 290 -39.87 -7.95 4.85
CA ILE A 290 -38.49 -8.43 4.67
C ILE A 290 -38.18 -9.57 5.67
N PHE A 291 -38.66 -9.45 6.91
CA PHE A 291 -38.48 -10.50 7.90
C PHE A 291 -39.22 -11.80 7.52
N CYS A 292 -40.45 -11.71 6.99
CA CYS A 292 -41.20 -12.87 6.49
C CYS A 292 -40.48 -13.55 5.31
N GLU A 293 -39.96 -12.79 4.35
CA GLU A 293 -39.18 -13.33 3.23
C GLU A 293 -37.92 -14.07 3.71
N LEU A 294 -37.22 -13.53 4.70
CA LEU A 294 -36.06 -14.19 5.30
C LEU A 294 -36.44 -15.52 5.97
N LEU A 295 -37.59 -15.58 6.64
CA LEU A 295 -38.09 -16.80 7.27
C LEU A 295 -38.47 -17.86 6.24
N ILE A 296 -39.12 -17.47 5.14
CA ILE A 296 -39.49 -18.36 4.03
C ILE A 296 -38.22 -18.94 3.39
N CYS A 297 -37.24 -18.08 3.07
CA CYS A 297 -35.97 -18.49 2.47
C CYS A 297 -35.19 -19.47 3.37
N ASN A 298 -35.16 -19.23 4.69
CA ASN A 298 -34.52 -20.16 5.65
C ASN A 298 -35.26 -21.50 5.79
N GLN A 299 -36.56 -21.57 5.50
CA GLN A 299 -37.32 -22.82 5.56
C GLN A 299 -37.13 -23.68 4.32
N GLU A 300 -37.09 -23.08 3.12
CA GLU A 300 -36.82 -23.80 1.88
C GLU A 300 -35.40 -24.41 1.87
N LEU A 301 -34.42 -23.74 2.48
CA LEU A 301 -33.03 -24.20 2.60
C LEU A 301 -32.80 -25.47 3.46
N LYS A 302 -33.82 -26.00 4.15
CA LYS A 302 -33.72 -27.27 4.89
C LYS A 302 -34.17 -28.50 4.09
N LEU A 303 -34.70 -28.34 2.88
CA LEU A 303 -34.99 -29.43 1.93
C LEU A 303 -33.92 -29.45 0.84
N GLY A 304 -32.83 -30.19 1.06
CA GLY A 304 -31.80 -30.46 0.05
C GLY A 304 -30.54 -29.60 0.20
N CYS A 305 -29.38 -30.27 0.25
CA CYS A 305 -28.06 -29.66 0.42
C CYS A 305 -27.56 -29.04 -0.90
N GLY A 306 -26.98 -27.84 -0.85
CA GLY A 306 -26.25 -27.22 -1.98
C GLY A 306 -26.95 -25.99 -2.59
N ASP A 307 -26.17 -24.96 -2.93
CA ASP A 307 -26.54 -23.79 -3.76
C ASP A 307 -27.18 -22.55 -3.11
N LEU A 308 -26.44 -21.93 -2.18
CA LEU A 308 -26.72 -20.55 -1.70
C LEU A 308 -26.46 -19.44 -2.74
N VAL A 309 -25.86 -19.75 -3.90
CA VAL A 309 -25.50 -18.76 -4.93
C VAL A 309 -26.64 -18.53 -5.94
N LEU A 310 -27.50 -19.54 -6.15
CA LEU A 310 -28.60 -19.44 -7.12
C LEU A 310 -29.78 -18.61 -6.57
N ALA A 311 -30.04 -18.67 -5.26
CA ALA A 311 -31.12 -17.91 -4.62
C ALA A 311 -30.89 -16.39 -4.65
N PHE A 312 -29.64 -15.93 -4.55
CA PHE A 312 -29.29 -14.50 -4.64
C PHE A 312 -29.44 -13.95 -6.08
N LEU A 313 -29.21 -14.78 -7.09
CA LEU A 313 -29.40 -14.45 -8.50
C LEU A 313 -30.88 -14.38 -8.89
N VAL A 314 -31.73 -15.26 -8.33
CA VAL A 314 -33.18 -15.25 -8.60
C VAL A 314 -33.87 -14.02 -7.98
N ILE A 315 -33.42 -13.54 -6.82
CA ILE A 315 -33.95 -12.33 -6.17
C ILE A 315 -33.54 -11.05 -6.94
N LEU A 316 -32.32 -11.01 -7.52
CA LEU A 316 -31.86 -9.88 -8.33
C LEU A 316 -32.54 -9.81 -9.70
N PHE A 317 -32.84 -10.95 -10.34
CA PHE A 317 -33.49 -10.96 -11.66
C PHE A 317 -34.99 -10.66 -11.62
N ARG A 318 -35.70 -10.92 -10.50
CA ARG A 318 -37.15 -10.72 -10.41
C ARG A 318 -37.58 -9.26 -10.13
N ARG A 319 -36.63 -8.35 -9.88
CA ARG A 319 -36.89 -6.94 -9.51
C ARG A 319 -36.60 -5.91 -10.62
N SER A 320 -36.10 -6.35 -11.79
CA SER A 320 -35.98 -5.50 -12.98
C SER A 320 -37.23 -5.67 -13.86
N GLY A 321 -38.34 -5.06 -13.42
CA GLY A 321 -39.59 -5.05 -14.18
C GLY A 321 -39.52 -4.13 -15.39
N ASN A 322 -39.36 -4.69 -16.58
CA ASN A 322 -39.79 -4.06 -17.83
C ASN A 322 -39.98 -5.17 -18.87
N LEU A 323 -41.23 -5.55 -19.12
CA LEU A 323 -41.65 -6.16 -20.38
C LEU A 323 -43.18 -6.19 -20.45
N ASP A 324 -43.71 -5.27 -21.26
CA ASP A 324 -45.05 -5.33 -21.82
C ASP A 324 -45.22 -6.61 -22.64
N MET A 325 -46.35 -7.28 -22.41
CA MET A 325 -46.70 -8.57 -22.98
C MET A 325 -47.50 -8.35 -24.27
N ARG A 326 -46.90 -8.53 -25.46
CA ARG A 326 -47.60 -8.77 -26.74
C ARG A 326 -46.62 -9.13 -27.88
N SER A 327 -46.53 -10.42 -28.24
CA SER A 327 -46.49 -10.94 -29.63
C SER A 327 -46.11 -12.45 -29.65
N PRO A 328 -46.49 -13.20 -30.71
CA PRO A 328 -46.79 -14.63 -30.60
C PRO A 328 -45.67 -15.51 -31.16
N TRP A 329 -44.94 -16.21 -30.29
CA TRP A 329 -43.98 -17.24 -30.70
C TRP A 329 -44.12 -18.58 -29.95
N PHE A 330 -45.03 -18.68 -28.98
CA PHE A 330 -45.14 -19.87 -28.11
C PHE A 330 -46.13 -20.97 -28.57
N ASN A 331 -46.76 -20.83 -29.74
CA ASN A 331 -47.72 -21.84 -30.24
C ASN A 331 -47.15 -22.85 -31.25
N LYS A 332 -45.83 -23.11 -31.24
CA LYS A 332 -45.22 -24.11 -32.16
C LYS A 332 -44.27 -25.12 -31.53
N LEU A 333 -44.39 -25.41 -30.23
CA LEU A 333 -43.62 -26.49 -29.61
C LEU A 333 -44.45 -27.49 -28.79
N SER A 334 -45.66 -27.82 -29.27
CA SER A 334 -46.48 -28.89 -28.72
C SER A 334 -46.97 -29.86 -29.80
N VAL A 335 -46.06 -30.42 -30.59
CA VAL A 335 -46.28 -31.66 -31.35
C VAL A 335 -44.89 -32.26 -31.58
N PHE A 336 -44.54 -33.31 -30.83
CA PHE A 336 -43.68 -34.45 -31.22
C PHE A 336 -43.35 -35.28 -29.96
N LEU A 337 -44.38 -35.72 -29.24
CA LEU A 337 -44.31 -36.94 -28.44
C LEU A 337 -44.77 -38.08 -29.36
N GLY A 338 -43.86 -38.99 -29.73
CA GLY A 338 -44.25 -40.21 -30.44
C GLY A 338 -43.16 -40.90 -31.24
N ARG A 339 -42.32 -41.68 -30.54
CA ARG A 339 -41.51 -42.86 -30.93
C ARG A 339 -40.09 -42.75 -30.36
N GLY A 340 -39.73 -43.71 -29.51
CA GLY A 340 -38.50 -43.71 -28.74
C GLY A 340 -37.25 -43.70 -29.63
N PRO A 341 -36.20 -42.96 -29.27
CA PRO A 341 -34.98 -42.92 -30.05
C PRO A 341 -34.17 -44.22 -29.87
N PRO A 342 -33.46 -44.68 -30.91
CA PRO A 342 -32.67 -45.91 -30.87
C PRO A 342 -31.52 -45.79 -29.85
N LEU A 343 -31.10 -46.92 -29.27
CA LEU A 343 -30.07 -47.02 -28.21
C LEU A 343 -28.79 -46.20 -28.47
N SER A 344 -28.46 -45.93 -29.73
CA SER A 344 -27.34 -45.08 -30.14
C SER A 344 -27.42 -43.62 -29.64
N TRP A 345 -28.61 -43.04 -29.51
CA TRP A 345 -28.79 -41.66 -29.00
C TRP A 345 -28.67 -41.57 -27.48
N LEU A 346 -29.12 -42.62 -26.77
CA LEU A 346 -28.90 -42.75 -25.33
C LEU A 346 -27.40 -42.96 -25.03
N LEU A 347 -26.70 -43.71 -25.88
CA LEU A 347 -25.25 -43.90 -25.76
C LEU A 347 -24.47 -42.59 -25.99
N LEU A 348 -24.89 -41.76 -26.96
CA LEU A 348 -24.31 -40.44 -27.22
C LEU A 348 -24.58 -39.43 -26.10
N CYS A 349 -25.80 -39.44 -25.53
CA CYS A 349 -26.10 -38.62 -24.34
C CYS A 349 -25.32 -39.09 -23.12
N PHE A 350 -25.18 -40.41 -22.93
CA PHE A 350 -24.39 -40.98 -21.83
C PHE A 350 -22.90 -40.66 -21.98
N LEU A 351 -22.33 -40.76 -23.18
CA LEU A 351 -20.95 -40.38 -23.47
C LEU A 351 -20.72 -38.87 -23.32
N SER A 352 -21.69 -38.03 -23.68
CA SER A 352 -21.63 -36.58 -23.45
C SER A 352 -21.72 -36.23 -21.96
N ILE A 353 -22.50 -36.97 -21.17
CA ILE A 353 -22.61 -36.78 -19.72
C ILE A 353 -21.34 -37.28 -19.01
N VAL A 354 -20.77 -38.40 -19.45
CA VAL A 354 -19.48 -38.91 -18.93
C VAL A 354 -18.33 -37.97 -19.28
N ALA A 355 -18.32 -37.38 -20.49
CA ALA A 355 -17.36 -36.34 -20.84
C ALA A 355 -17.55 -35.06 -20.00
N LEU A 356 -18.80 -34.68 -19.70
CA LEU A 356 -19.09 -33.54 -18.83
C LEU A 356 -18.66 -33.81 -17.38
N ILE A 357 -18.87 -35.02 -16.88
CA ILE A 357 -18.45 -35.47 -15.54
C ILE A 357 -16.93 -35.60 -15.46
N ALA A 358 -16.23 -35.99 -16.54
CA ALA A 358 -14.77 -36.02 -16.57
C ALA A 358 -14.14 -34.62 -16.64
N VAL A 359 -14.80 -33.67 -17.32
CA VAL A 359 -14.37 -32.26 -17.38
C VAL A 359 -14.69 -31.50 -16.09
N LEU A 360 -15.73 -31.91 -15.36
CA LEU A 360 -16.13 -31.30 -14.08
C LEU A 360 -15.69 -32.11 -12.84
N GLY A 361 -15.07 -33.27 -13.04
CA GLY A 361 -14.77 -34.25 -11.99
C GLY A 361 -13.30 -34.65 -11.98
N SER A 362 -12.47 -33.75 -11.49
CA SER A 362 -11.27 -34.07 -10.71
C SER A 362 -11.24 -32.97 -9.65
N SER A 363 -11.56 -33.19 -8.38
CA SER A 363 -11.12 -34.21 -7.42
C SER A 363 -12.15 -34.19 -6.26
N THR A 364 -12.48 -35.20 -5.44
CA THR A 364 -11.76 -36.30 -4.80
C THR A 364 -12.81 -37.26 -4.17
N SER A 365 -12.45 -38.53 -3.96
CA SER A 365 -13.14 -39.42 -3.01
C SER A 365 -12.42 -39.43 -1.66
N ASN A 366 -13.22 -39.37 -0.59
CA ASN A 366 -12.88 -39.19 0.81
C ASN A 366 -11.99 -40.26 1.45
N THR A 367 -11.27 -39.85 2.50
CA THR A 367 -11.17 -40.62 3.75
C THR A 367 -11.55 -39.72 4.92
N LEU A 368 -12.48 -40.21 5.74
CA LEU A 368 -13.04 -39.59 6.94
C LEU A 368 -11.98 -39.44 8.04
N ASP A 369 -11.95 -38.25 8.67
CA ASP A 369 -11.64 -38.12 10.08
C ASP A 369 -12.58 -37.08 10.72
N PHE A 370 -13.23 -37.52 11.79
CA PHE A 370 -14.23 -36.79 12.57
C PHE A 370 -13.52 -35.98 13.66
N VAL A 371 -13.34 -34.65 13.52
CA VAL A 371 -13.15 -33.72 14.66
C VAL A 371 -13.55 -32.28 14.27
N THR A 372 -14.60 -31.77 14.93
CA THR A 372 -15.06 -30.36 15.13
C THR A 372 -14.80 -29.31 14.03
N SER A 373 -15.85 -28.96 13.27
CA SER A 373 -15.86 -27.76 12.41
C SER A 373 -16.23 -26.50 13.19
N SER A 374 -15.23 -25.67 13.48
CA SER A 374 -15.40 -24.24 13.73
C SER A 374 -15.58 -23.53 12.39
N SER A 375 -16.78 -23.02 12.10
CA SER A 375 -17.07 -22.23 10.90
C SER A 375 -16.26 -20.92 10.89
N LYS A 376 -15.27 -20.79 10.00
CA LYS A 376 -14.66 -19.49 9.67
C LYS A 376 -15.67 -18.66 8.84
N PRO A 377 -15.92 -17.39 9.18
CA PRO A 377 -16.90 -16.55 8.49
C PRO A 377 -16.36 -15.93 7.19
N ASP A 378 -17.31 -15.54 6.34
CA ASP A 378 -17.31 -14.97 4.97
C ASP A 378 -16.45 -13.69 4.72
N ILE A 379 -15.39 -13.47 5.51
CA ILE A 379 -14.54 -12.27 5.43
C ILE A 379 -13.69 -12.26 4.15
N TYR A 380 -13.34 -13.44 3.60
CA TYR A 380 -12.41 -13.56 2.47
C TYR A 380 -13.03 -13.22 1.10
N SER A 381 -14.34 -13.45 0.90
CA SER A 381 -15.02 -13.16 -0.39
C SER A 381 -15.15 -11.65 -0.62
N SER A 382 -15.49 -10.92 0.43
CA SER A 382 -15.56 -9.46 0.44
C SER A 382 -14.18 -8.82 0.25
N TYR A 383 -13.13 -9.40 0.85
CA TYR A 383 -11.75 -8.90 0.69
C TYR A 383 -11.23 -9.07 -0.74
N ARG A 384 -11.63 -10.13 -1.46
CA ARG A 384 -11.26 -10.34 -2.86
C ARG A 384 -11.89 -9.29 -3.79
N ARG A 385 -13.19 -8.99 -3.60
CA ARG A 385 -13.87 -7.90 -4.32
C ARG A 385 -13.32 -6.52 -3.96
N LEU A 386 -12.98 -6.28 -2.68
CA LEU A 386 -12.30 -5.06 -2.24
C LEU A 386 -10.90 -4.92 -2.88
N LYS A 387 -10.16 -6.01 -3.02
CA LYS A 387 -8.84 -6.01 -3.66
C LYS A 387 -8.92 -5.78 -5.17
N GLU A 388 -9.90 -6.39 -5.83
CA GLU A 388 -10.17 -6.18 -7.25
C GLU A 388 -10.66 -4.75 -7.53
N GLN A 389 -11.60 -4.25 -6.71
CA GLN A 389 -12.10 -2.87 -6.82
C GLN A 389 -10.99 -1.85 -6.52
N ALA A 390 -10.19 -2.05 -5.48
CA ALA A 390 -9.05 -1.18 -5.18
C ALA A 390 -7.99 -1.21 -6.28
N ALA A 391 -7.79 -2.34 -6.98
CA ALA A 391 -6.88 -2.43 -8.11
C ALA A 391 -7.42 -1.68 -9.34
N VAL A 392 -8.73 -1.76 -9.60
CA VAL A 392 -9.41 -1.01 -10.67
C VAL A 392 -9.39 0.49 -10.37
N ASP A 393 -9.74 0.88 -9.14
CA ASP A 393 -9.71 2.27 -8.69
C ASP A 393 -8.27 2.82 -8.72
N TYR A 394 -7.26 2.00 -8.39
CA TYR A 394 -5.85 2.38 -8.50
C TYR A 394 -5.41 2.58 -9.97
N LEU A 395 -5.88 1.73 -10.89
CA LEU A 395 -5.67 1.88 -12.33
C LEU A 395 -6.35 3.14 -12.86
N GLU A 396 -7.59 3.44 -12.47
CA GLU A 396 -8.28 4.69 -12.82
C GLU A 396 -7.58 5.91 -12.23
N LEU A 397 -7.14 5.85 -10.97
CA LEU A 397 -6.39 6.92 -10.32
C LEU A 397 -5.03 7.18 -10.99
N ARG A 398 -4.34 6.13 -11.48
CA ARG A 398 -3.11 6.24 -12.28
C ARG A 398 -3.38 6.86 -13.65
N THR A 399 -4.52 6.56 -14.26
CA THR A 399 -4.98 7.14 -15.52
C THR A 399 -5.38 8.62 -15.34
N LEU A 400 -5.83 8.99 -14.14
CA LEU A 400 -6.25 10.34 -13.77
C LEU A 400 -5.13 11.22 -13.16
N SER A 401 -3.99 10.64 -12.72
CA SER A 401 -2.83 11.38 -12.21
C SER A 401 -1.94 11.95 -13.33
N LEU A 402 -2.08 11.44 -14.55
CA LEU A 402 -1.47 11.98 -15.76
C LEU A 402 -2.44 13.00 -16.37
N GLY A 403 -2.22 14.30 -16.12
CA GLY A 403 -2.99 15.39 -16.77
C GLY A 403 -2.85 15.38 -18.29
N THR A 404 -3.76 16.07 -18.97
CA THR A 404 -4.02 16.23 -20.42
C THR A 404 -2.82 16.66 -21.28
N THR A 405 -1.74 15.90 -21.28
CA THR A 405 -1.06 15.59 -22.54
C THR A 405 -1.68 14.30 -23.00
N ARG A 406 -2.04 14.13 -24.28
CA ARG A 406 -2.28 12.77 -24.78
C ARG A 406 -1.01 12.02 -24.38
N PRO A 407 -1.05 11.02 -23.47
CA PRO A 407 0.12 10.19 -23.33
C PRO A 407 0.33 9.68 -24.76
N LYS A 408 1.53 9.87 -25.32
CA LYS A 408 1.96 8.87 -26.30
C LYS A 408 1.73 7.56 -25.57
N GLU A 409 0.70 6.80 -25.97
CA GLU A 409 0.54 5.44 -25.46
C GLU A 409 1.89 4.82 -25.69
N LEU A 410 2.59 4.55 -24.59
CA LEU A 410 3.91 3.97 -24.68
C LEU A 410 3.67 2.60 -25.27
N ASP A 411 4.21 2.38 -26.47
CA ASP A 411 4.13 1.07 -27.09
C ASP A 411 4.65 0.03 -26.11
N LEU A 412 4.09 -1.17 -26.17
CA LEU A 412 4.52 -2.21 -25.25
C LEU A 412 5.92 -2.65 -25.69
N CYS A 413 6.86 -2.68 -24.75
CA CYS A 413 8.19 -3.18 -25.04
C CYS A 413 8.09 -4.64 -25.51
N GLY A 414 9.02 -5.06 -26.38
CA GLY A 414 9.12 -6.46 -26.75
C GLY A 414 9.45 -7.35 -25.54
N LYS A 415 9.24 -8.66 -25.71
CA LYS A 415 9.44 -9.67 -24.64
C LYS A 415 10.86 -9.69 -24.09
N GLU A 416 11.83 -9.28 -24.88
CA GLU A 416 13.23 -9.14 -24.49
C GLU A 416 13.43 -8.17 -23.33
N ARG A 417 12.49 -7.24 -23.09
CA ARG A 417 12.56 -6.27 -21.99
C ARG A 417 11.81 -6.68 -20.72
N GLU A 418 11.18 -7.87 -20.66
CA GLU A 418 10.43 -8.33 -19.46
C GLU A 418 11.29 -8.39 -18.19
N ASN A 419 12.60 -8.65 -18.31
CA ASN A 419 13.56 -8.66 -17.20
C ASN A 419 14.56 -7.49 -17.29
N PHE A 420 14.20 -6.41 -17.99
CA PHE A 420 15.10 -5.28 -18.19
C PHE A 420 15.25 -4.48 -16.89
N VAL A 421 16.47 -4.45 -16.36
CA VAL A 421 16.85 -3.55 -15.26
C VAL A 421 17.60 -2.35 -15.84
N PRO A 422 17.09 -1.12 -15.70
CA PRO A 422 17.73 0.06 -16.27
C PRO A 422 19.17 0.23 -15.80
N CYS A 423 20.07 0.48 -16.75
CA CYS A 423 21.51 0.67 -16.53
C CYS A 423 22.29 -0.55 -15.99
N TYR A 424 21.68 -1.73 -15.95
CA TYR A 424 22.37 -2.98 -15.63
C TYR A 424 22.37 -3.89 -16.86
N ASN A 425 23.50 -3.93 -17.57
CA ASN A 425 23.68 -4.79 -18.73
C ASN A 425 25.11 -5.34 -18.76
N VAL A 426 25.30 -6.50 -18.12
CA VAL A 426 26.62 -7.14 -17.97
C VAL A 426 27.29 -7.37 -19.32
N SER A 427 26.55 -7.85 -20.33
CA SER A 427 27.11 -8.09 -21.67
C SER A 427 27.59 -6.80 -22.34
N ALA A 428 26.80 -5.73 -22.26
CA ALA A 428 27.22 -4.42 -22.80
C ALA A 428 28.39 -3.83 -22.01
N ASN A 429 28.41 -4.01 -20.68
CA ASN A 429 29.48 -3.51 -19.83
C ASN A 429 30.82 -4.22 -20.14
N LEU A 430 30.80 -5.54 -20.32
CA LEU A 430 31.96 -6.32 -20.76
C LEU A 430 32.47 -5.84 -22.13
N LEU A 431 31.57 -5.55 -23.07
CA LEU A 431 31.92 -5.02 -24.40
C LEU A 431 32.48 -3.58 -24.32
N ALA A 432 32.02 -2.78 -23.37
CA ALA A 432 32.54 -1.44 -23.09
C ALA A 432 33.92 -1.46 -22.39
N GLY A 433 34.44 -2.64 -22.06
CA GLY A 433 35.77 -2.81 -21.48
C GLY A 433 35.80 -2.87 -19.95
N PHE A 434 34.64 -2.83 -19.28
CA PHE A 434 34.56 -3.04 -17.83
C PHE A 434 34.94 -4.48 -17.49
N LYS A 435 35.77 -4.64 -16.46
CA LYS A 435 36.34 -5.92 -16.02
C LYS A 435 36.46 -5.95 -14.50
N GLU A 436 36.81 -7.12 -13.97
CA GLU A 436 37.12 -7.30 -12.55
C GLU A 436 35.95 -6.97 -11.61
N GLY A 437 34.71 -7.19 -12.05
CA GLY A 437 33.50 -7.00 -11.27
C GLY A 437 32.77 -5.68 -11.59
N GLU A 438 33.40 -4.73 -12.27
CA GLU A 438 32.76 -3.49 -12.72
C GLU A 438 31.63 -3.75 -13.73
N GLU A 439 31.63 -4.90 -14.40
CA GLU A 439 30.57 -5.29 -15.32
C GLU A 439 29.20 -5.49 -14.64
N PHE A 440 29.19 -5.73 -13.33
CA PHE A 440 27.98 -5.88 -12.53
C PHE A 440 27.45 -4.56 -11.97
N ASP A 441 28.19 -3.46 -12.16
CA ASP A 441 27.79 -2.14 -11.71
C ASP A 441 26.76 -1.47 -12.62
N ARG A 442 26.13 -0.44 -12.05
CA ARG A 442 25.21 0.43 -12.77
C ARG A 442 25.99 1.34 -13.71
N HIS A 443 25.83 1.13 -15.01
CA HIS A 443 26.39 1.98 -16.05
C HIS A 443 25.27 2.56 -16.91
N CYS A 444 24.86 3.78 -16.59
CA CYS A 444 23.92 4.54 -17.41
C CYS A 444 24.72 5.32 -18.46
N GLY A 445 24.84 4.79 -19.68
CA GLY A 445 25.29 5.63 -20.80
C GLY A 445 24.28 6.75 -21.08
N MET A 446 24.71 7.88 -21.64
CA MET A 446 23.84 8.88 -22.27
C MET A 446 23.26 8.35 -23.60
N SER A 447 22.85 7.08 -23.62
CA SER A 447 22.22 6.45 -24.77
C SER A 447 20.88 7.15 -24.97
N GLY A 448 20.86 8.03 -25.98
CA GLY A 448 19.81 8.99 -26.25
C GLY A 448 18.43 8.34 -26.32
N LEU A 449 17.42 9.14 -25.98
CA LEU A 449 15.98 8.92 -26.16
C LEU A 449 15.62 7.57 -26.81
N GLY A 450 15.77 6.47 -26.07
CA GLY A 450 15.18 5.21 -26.48
C GLY A 450 13.66 5.38 -26.50
N ASP A 451 12.98 4.71 -27.42
CA ASP A 451 11.52 4.69 -27.45
C ASP A 451 11.00 4.37 -26.05
N ARG A 452 10.28 5.34 -25.48
CA ARG A 452 9.64 5.19 -24.18
C ARG A 452 8.57 4.13 -24.40
N CYS A 453 8.81 2.92 -23.90
CA CYS A 453 7.90 1.78 -24.02
C CYS A 453 7.49 1.28 -22.63
N LEU A 454 6.31 0.66 -22.53
CA LEU A 454 5.83 0.06 -21.29
C LEU A 454 6.26 -1.41 -21.22
N VAL A 455 7.09 -1.78 -20.24
CA VAL A 455 7.48 -3.17 -20.00
C VAL A 455 6.28 -3.95 -19.48
N ARG A 456 5.96 -5.09 -20.12
CA ARG A 456 4.89 -5.98 -19.66
C ARG A 456 5.35 -6.80 -18.45
N PRO A 457 4.48 -7.04 -17.45
CA PRO A 457 4.75 -8.10 -16.49
C PRO A 457 4.87 -9.45 -17.24
N PRO A 458 5.73 -10.36 -16.79
CA PRO A 458 5.78 -11.73 -17.33
C PRO A 458 4.38 -12.35 -17.35
N LYS A 459 4.08 -13.15 -18.37
CA LYS A 459 2.73 -13.70 -18.60
C LYS A 459 2.12 -14.42 -17.40
N ASP A 460 2.97 -15.10 -16.64
CA ASP A 460 2.57 -15.93 -15.50
C ASP A 460 2.90 -15.27 -14.15
N TYR A 461 3.26 -13.99 -14.15
CA TYR A 461 3.58 -13.25 -12.94
C TYR A 461 2.38 -13.17 -12.00
N LYS A 462 2.61 -13.49 -10.72
CA LYS A 462 1.62 -13.47 -9.65
C LYS A 462 2.01 -12.44 -8.59
N ILE A 463 1.03 -11.95 -7.83
CA ILE A 463 1.33 -11.05 -6.71
C ILE A 463 2.12 -11.83 -5.64
N PRO A 464 3.27 -11.32 -5.15
CA PRO A 464 4.05 -11.97 -4.11
C PRO A 464 3.22 -12.28 -2.86
N LEU A 465 3.54 -13.38 -2.18
CA LEU A 465 2.85 -13.76 -0.94
C LEU A 465 3.23 -12.77 0.18
N ARG A 466 2.25 -12.35 0.97
CA ARG A 466 2.51 -11.44 2.10
C ARG A 466 3.25 -12.16 3.21
N TRP A 467 4.06 -11.43 3.98
CA TRP A 467 4.65 -11.93 5.21
C TRP A 467 3.57 -12.42 6.20
N PRO A 468 3.74 -13.57 6.87
CA PRO A 468 4.91 -14.45 6.87
C PRO A 468 4.89 -15.55 5.79
N ALA A 469 3.83 -15.69 4.99
CA ALA A 469 3.76 -16.76 3.99
C ALA A 469 4.85 -16.65 2.91
N GLY A 470 5.19 -15.43 2.49
CA GLY A 470 6.31 -15.16 1.57
C GLY A 470 7.67 -15.62 2.11
N ARG A 471 7.80 -15.78 3.44
CA ARG A 471 9.01 -16.29 4.06
C ARG A 471 9.38 -17.64 3.48
N ASP A 472 8.43 -18.57 3.39
CA ASP A 472 8.73 -19.98 3.10
C ASP A 472 8.35 -20.37 1.67
N VAL A 473 7.52 -19.57 0.99
CA VAL A 473 6.98 -19.91 -0.32
C VAL A 473 6.93 -18.70 -1.26
N ILE A 474 7.35 -18.89 -2.51
CA ILE A 474 7.19 -17.91 -3.59
C ILE A 474 6.59 -18.55 -4.85
N TRP A 475 6.16 -17.71 -5.80
CA TRP A 475 5.70 -18.19 -7.10
C TRP A 475 6.88 -18.48 -8.03
N SER A 476 6.94 -19.69 -8.59
CA SER A 476 8.01 -20.06 -9.52
C SER A 476 8.03 -19.18 -10.77
N ALA A 477 6.86 -18.75 -11.22
CA ALA A 477 6.69 -17.90 -12.40
C ALA A 477 7.23 -16.46 -12.24
N ASN A 478 7.46 -16.01 -11.00
CA ASN A 478 7.98 -14.67 -10.73
C ASN A 478 9.50 -14.60 -10.81
N VAL A 479 10.18 -15.75 -10.85
CA VAL A 479 11.63 -15.84 -10.84
C VAL A 479 12.11 -16.61 -12.06
N LYS A 480 13.14 -16.09 -12.73
CA LYS A 480 13.74 -16.73 -13.90
C LYS A 480 14.83 -17.71 -13.46
N ILE A 481 14.42 -18.85 -12.91
CA ILE A 481 15.31 -19.97 -12.55
C ILE A 481 15.28 -21.00 -13.67
N THR A 482 16.42 -21.34 -14.27
CA THR A 482 16.47 -22.40 -15.29
C THR A 482 16.39 -23.78 -14.64
N LYS A 483 15.88 -24.78 -15.38
CA LYS A 483 15.87 -26.18 -14.92
C LYS A 483 17.30 -26.66 -14.61
N ASP A 484 18.30 -26.18 -15.33
CA ASP A 484 19.69 -26.53 -15.11
C ASP A 484 20.28 -25.84 -13.86
N GLN A 485 19.87 -24.62 -13.51
CA GLN A 485 20.21 -24.01 -12.20
C GLN A 485 19.52 -24.71 -11.04
N PHE A 486 18.32 -25.26 -11.28
CA PHE A 486 17.59 -26.10 -10.31
C PHE A 486 18.24 -27.48 -10.13
N LEU A 487 18.87 -28.04 -11.17
CA LEU A 487 19.41 -29.42 -11.20
C LEU A 487 20.94 -29.53 -11.08
N SER A 488 21.73 -28.55 -11.52
CA SER A 488 23.21 -28.63 -11.64
C SER A 488 23.96 -28.33 -10.35
N SER A 489 23.29 -27.77 -9.35
CA SER A 489 23.87 -27.60 -8.02
C SER A 489 23.41 -28.76 -7.16
N GLY A 490 24.14 -29.87 -7.14
CA GLY A 490 23.78 -31.12 -6.42
C GLY A 490 23.55 -31.01 -4.89
N SER A 491 23.58 -29.81 -4.31
CA SER A 491 23.17 -29.47 -2.93
C SER A 491 21.86 -28.67 -2.87
N MET A 492 21.49 -27.97 -3.95
CA MET A 492 20.35 -27.06 -4.08
C MET A 492 18.99 -27.75 -4.11
N THR A 493 18.94 -28.99 -4.58
CA THR A 493 17.73 -29.82 -4.64
C THR A 493 17.19 -30.21 -3.26
N LYS A 494 17.99 -30.07 -2.18
CA LYS A 494 17.50 -30.33 -0.81
C LYS A 494 16.73 -29.16 -0.17
N ARG A 495 16.94 -27.91 -0.64
CA ARG A 495 16.36 -26.71 0.02
C ARG A 495 15.24 -26.05 -0.77
N LEU A 496 15.15 -26.34 -2.07
CA LEU A 496 14.14 -25.80 -2.98
C LEU A 496 13.27 -26.95 -3.48
N MET A 497 12.00 -26.97 -3.10
CA MET A 497 11.04 -27.92 -3.66
C MET A 497 10.05 -27.18 -4.54
N LEU A 498 9.92 -27.64 -5.78
CA LEU A 498 8.80 -27.25 -6.63
C LEU A 498 7.56 -27.98 -6.13
N LEU A 499 6.63 -27.23 -5.54
CA LEU A 499 5.31 -27.74 -5.18
C LEU A 499 4.46 -27.91 -6.44
N GLU A 500 3.47 -28.82 -6.40
CA GLU A 500 2.58 -29.16 -7.52
C GLU A 500 1.85 -27.93 -8.12
N GLU A 501 1.73 -26.82 -7.38
CA GLU A 501 1.00 -25.61 -7.79
C GLU A 501 1.87 -24.46 -8.38
N ASN A 502 3.00 -24.73 -9.03
CA ASN A 502 3.92 -23.69 -9.53
C ASN A 502 4.41 -22.75 -8.43
N GLN A 503 4.72 -23.30 -7.26
CA GLN A 503 5.30 -22.61 -6.13
C GLN A 503 6.69 -23.19 -5.83
N ILE A 504 7.59 -22.35 -5.36
CA ILE A 504 8.89 -22.75 -4.84
C ILE A 504 8.79 -22.64 -3.33
N ALA A 505 8.87 -23.77 -2.65
CA ALA A 505 9.01 -23.83 -1.22
C ALA A 505 10.49 -23.84 -0.85
N PHE A 506 10.83 -23.03 0.14
CA PHE A 506 12.10 -23.04 0.83
C PHE A 506 11.90 -23.88 2.08
N HIS A 507 12.20 -25.17 2.00
CA HIS A 507 11.98 -26.08 3.12
C HIS A 507 12.90 -25.73 4.29
N SER A 508 12.30 -25.48 5.46
CA SER A 508 12.93 -25.65 6.78
C SER A 508 12.44 -26.91 7.50
N GLU A 509 11.46 -27.63 6.94
CA GLU A 509 10.79 -28.76 7.59
C GLU A 509 11.11 -30.08 6.87
N ASP A 510 12.18 -30.73 7.29
CA ASP A 510 12.17 -32.17 7.51
C ASP A 510 12.64 -32.37 8.95
N GLY A 511 11.70 -32.72 9.85
CA GLY A 511 11.89 -32.86 11.29
C GLY A 511 12.84 -33.98 11.74
N LEU A 512 13.82 -34.34 10.92
CA LEU A 512 14.88 -35.28 11.21
C LEU A 512 16.19 -34.64 10.72
N VAL A 513 16.98 -34.14 11.68
CA VAL A 513 18.32 -33.52 11.55
C VAL A 513 18.32 -32.00 11.32
N PHE A 514 18.39 -31.25 12.44
CA PHE A 514 19.00 -29.93 12.65
C PHE A 514 18.92 -28.87 11.52
N ASP A 515 18.17 -27.81 11.82
CA ASP A 515 17.74 -26.68 10.99
C ASP A 515 18.93 -25.74 10.64
N GLY A 516 19.62 -26.02 9.54
CA GLY A 516 20.93 -25.42 9.23
C GLY A 516 21.02 -23.89 9.15
N VAL A 517 19.93 -23.14 8.94
CA VAL A 517 19.98 -21.65 9.00
C VAL A 517 19.78 -21.14 10.42
N LYS A 518 18.87 -21.76 11.17
CA LYS A 518 18.67 -21.44 12.59
C LYS A 518 19.87 -21.86 13.43
N ASP A 519 20.47 -23.00 13.13
CA ASP A 519 21.68 -23.46 13.81
C ASP A 519 22.88 -22.58 13.44
N TYR A 520 22.97 -22.11 12.20
CA TYR A 520 23.97 -21.12 11.81
C TYR A 520 23.76 -19.77 12.52
N SER A 521 22.52 -19.30 12.61
CA SER A 521 22.16 -18.09 13.37
C SER A 521 22.49 -18.23 14.86
N ARG A 522 22.20 -19.41 15.45
CA ARG A 522 22.59 -19.73 16.83
C ARG A 522 24.10 -19.79 17.00
N GLN A 523 24.83 -20.40 16.07
CA GLN A 523 26.29 -20.42 16.06
C GLN A 523 26.87 -18.99 16.09
N ILE A 524 26.37 -18.08 15.24
CA ILE A 524 26.78 -16.67 15.27
C ILE A 524 26.52 -16.06 16.65
N ALA A 525 25.32 -16.29 17.22
CA ALA A 525 24.96 -15.77 18.53
C ALA A 525 25.89 -16.29 19.65
N GLU A 526 26.19 -17.59 19.66
CA GLU A 526 27.12 -18.22 20.61
C GLU A 526 28.54 -17.66 20.45
N MET A 527 29.00 -17.46 19.21
CA MET A 527 30.32 -16.89 18.91
C MET A 527 30.47 -15.45 19.40
N ILE A 528 29.39 -14.65 19.43
CA ILE A 528 29.42 -13.29 20.01
C ILE A 528 29.13 -13.27 21.52
N GLY A 529 29.00 -14.44 22.16
CA GLY A 529 28.82 -14.59 23.61
C GLY A 529 27.37 -14.57 24.09
N LEU A 530 26.39 -14.78 23.22
CA LEU A 530 24.97 -14.89 23.58
C LEU A 530 24.54 -16.33 23.79
N GLY A 531 23.47 -16.54 24.55
CA GLY A 531 22.91 -17.88 24.77
C GLY A 531 22.10 -18.38 23.57
N THR A 532 21.39 -17.49 22.88
CA THR A 532 20.57 -17.82 21.70
C THR A 532 20.51 -16.66 20.70
N ASP A 533 20.14 -16.97 19.46
CA ASP A 533 19.90 -15.97 18.41
C ASP A 533 18.74 -15.02 18.69
N SER A 534 17.84 -15.38 19.61
CA SER A 534 16.77 -14.47 20.06
C SER A 534 17.29 -13.26 20.87
N GLU A 535 18.53 -13.33 21.36
CA GLU A 535 19.16 -12.28 22.17
C GLU A 535 19.89 -11.22 21.33
N PHE A 536 19.94 -11.35 20.00
CA PHE A 536 20.60 -10.37 19.12
C PHE A 536 20.17 -8.92 19.39
N LEU A 537 18.88 -8.68 19.61
CA LEU A 537 18.36 -7.36 19.97
C LEU A 537 18.92 -6.83 21.30
N GLN A 538 19.13 -7.72 22.29
CA GLN A 538 19.69 -7.35 23.59
C GLN A 538 21.18 -7.02 23.48
N ALA A 539 21.86 -7.66 22.53
CA ALA A 539 23.25 -7.38 22.16
C ALA A 539 23.41 -6.11 21.30
N GLY A 540 22.32 -5.38 21.02
CA GLY A 540 22.35 -4.16 20.21
C GLY A 540 22.34 -4.40 18.69
N VAL A 541 22.15 -5.65 18.23
CA VAL A 541 22.01 -5.95 16.81
C VAL A 541 20.55 -5.75 16.42
N GLN A 542 20.24 -4.71 15.65
CA GLN A 542 18.89 -4.43 15.15
C GLN A 542 18.82 -4.46 13.62
N SER A 543 19.88 -4.02 12.97
CA SER A 543 20.00 -3.83 11.53
C SER A 543 21.17 -4.64 10.97
N VAL A 544 20.85 -5.51 10.01
CA VAL A 544 21.81 -6.45 9.40
C VAL A 544 21.84 -6.24 7.89
N LEU A 545 23.02 -6.00 7.35
CA LEU A 545 23.28 -5.98 5.91
C LEU A 545 23.77 -7.37 5.47
N ASP A 546 22.98 -8.07 4.66
CA ASP A 546 23.31 -9.41 4.15
C ASP A 546 23.83 -9.31 2.71
N VAL A 547 25.16 -9.36 2.56
CA VAL A 547 25.87 -9.24 1.29
C VAL A 547 25.95 -10.62 0.62
N GLY A 548 25.36 -10.74 -0.57
CA GLY A 548 25.26 -12.02 -1.28
C GLY A 548 24.29 -12.99 -0.61
N CYS A 549 23.05 -12.54 -0.38
CA CYS A 549 22.05 -13.23 0.45
C CYS A 549 21.57 -14.61 -0.07
N GLY A 550 21.99 -15.05 -1.26
CA GLY A 550 21.60 -16.32 -1.87
C GLY A 550 20.08 -16.42 -2.07
N PHE A 551 19.41 -17.27 -1.28
CA PHE A 551 17.95 -17.40 -1.29
C PHE A 551 17.22 -16.45 -0.32
N GLY A 552 17.97 -15.63 0.42
CA GLY A 552 17.42 -14.78 1.48
C GLY A 552 17.01 -15.55 2.74
N SER A 553 17.41 -16.82 2.91
CA SER A 553 16.98 -17.64 4.04
C SER A 553 17.48 -17.13 5.39
N PHE A 554 18.72 -16.62 5.46
CA PHE A 554 19.25 -16.01 6.67
C PHE A 554 18.49 -14.73 7.03
N GLY A 555 18.35 -13.80 6.09
CA GLY A 555 17.52 -12.60 6.28
C GLY A 555 16.07 -12.91 6.68
N ALA A 556 15.44 -13.92 6.08
CA ALA A 556 14.11 -14.40 6.46
C ALA A 556 14.03 -14.90 7.91
N HIS A 557 15.05 -15.61 8.38
CA HIS A 557 15.15 -16.04 9.77
C HIS A 557 15.30 -14.85 10.71
N LEU A 558 16.21 -13.91 10.42
CA LEU A 558 16.43 -12.70 11.22
C LEU A 558 15.17 -11.82 11.30
N VAL A 559 14.44 -11.64 10.20
CA VAL A 559 13.16 -10.90 10.21
C VAL A 559 12.10 -11.61 11.07
N SER A 560 12.12 -12.94 11.13
CA SER A 560 11.26 -13.70 12.05
C SER A 560 11.61 -13.45 13.52
N LEU A 561 12.86 -13.09 13.82
CA LEU A 561 13.34 -12.63 15.13
C LEU A 561 13.11 -11.14 15.38
N LYS A 562 12.38 -10.44 14.49
CA LYS A 562 12.11 -8.98 14.53
C LYS A 562 13.34 -8.10 14.30
N LEU A 563 14.37 -8.62 13.63
CA LEU A 563 15.51 -7.85 13.15
C LEU A 563 15.21 -7.29 11.75
N MET A 564 15.87 -6.19 11.41
CA MET A 564 15.81 -5.63 10.06
C MET A 564 16.99 -6.16 9.26
N ALA A 565 16.73 -7.06 8.31
CA ALA A 565 17.75 -7.61 7.41
C ALA A 565 17.54 -7.07 6.00
N VAL A 566 18.59 -6.50 5.40
CA VAL A 566 18.57 -6.01 4.01
C VAL A 566 19.53 -6.82 3.17
N CYS A 567 19.03 -7.43 2.10
CA CYS A 567 19.88 -8.12 1.14
C CYS A 567 20.49 -7.13 0.14
N VAL A 568 21.80 -7.26 -0.09
CA VAL A 568 22.49 -6.61 -1.21
C VAL A 568 23.23 -7.68 -2.01
N ALA A 569 22.97 -7.74 -3.31
CA ALA A 569 23.69 -8.64 -4.20
C ALA A 569 23.88 -8.00 -5.58
N VAL A 570 24.88 -8.52 -6.30
CA VAL A 570 25.17 -8.12 -7.69
C VAL A 570 24.00 -8.46 -8.61
N TYR A 571 23.93 -7.77 -9.74
CA TYR A 571 22.91 -8.04 -10.74
C TYR A 571 23.22 -9.36 -11.47
N GLU A 572 22.25 -10.28 -11.45
CA GLU A 572 22.30 -11.54 -12.19
C GLU A 572 21.06 -11.64 -13.11
N ALA A 573 21.29 -11.83 -14.40
CA ALA A 573 20.20 -11.88 -15.39
C ALA A 573 19.30 -13.14 -15.27
N THR A 574 19.79 -14.18 -14.61
CA THR A 574 19.09 -15.45 -14.35
C THR A 574 19.31 -15.84 -12.89
N GLY A 575 18.24 -16.02 -12.12
CA GLY A 575 18.34 -16.42 -10.72
C GLY A 575 18.80 -15.33 -9.75
N SER A 576 18.48 -14.05 -10.02
CA SER A 576 18.86 -12.93 -9.14
C SER A 576 18.47 -13.16 -7.68
N GLN A 577 19.47 -13.14 -6.80
CA GLN A 577 19.32 -13.22 -5.35
C GLN A 577 18.41 -12.10 -4.80
N VAL A 578 18.55 -10.89 -5.38
CA VAL A 578 17.70 -9.74 -5.03
C VAL A 578 16.24 -10.01 -5.39
N GLN A 579 15.97 -10.54 -6.59
CA GLN A 579 14.61 -10.89 -7.00
C GLN A 579 14.01 -11.94 -6.05
N LEU A 580 14.77 -12.96 -5.69
CA LEU A 580 14.35 -13.99 -4.75
C LEU A 580 13.98 -13.41 -3.38
N ALA A 581 14.84 -12.54 -2.83
CA ALA A 581 14.58 -11.89 -1.55
C ALA A 581 13.31 -11.00 -1.60
N LEU A 582 13.13 -10.22 -2.68
CA LEU A 582 11.94 -9.38 -2.87
C LEU A 582 10.65 -10.20 -2.97
N GLU A 583 10.67 -11.32 -3.72
CA GLU A 583 9.51 -12.21 -3.86
C GLU A 583 9.12 -12.89 -2.53
N ARG A 584 10.10 -13.08 -1.63
CA ARG A 584 9.88 -13.56 -0.26
C ARG A 584 9.37 -12.47 0.70
N GLY A 585 9.34 -11.21 0.25
CA GLY A 585 8.94 -10.05 1.05
C GLY A 585 10.04 -9.45 1.92
N LEU A 586 11.32 -9.72 1.60
CA LEU A 586 12.47 -9.16 2.30
C LEU A 586 12.95 -7.86 1.63
N PRO A 587 13.44 -6.87 2.40
CA PRO A 587 14.13 -5.72 1.83
C PRO A 587 15.38 -6.18 1.06
N ALA A 588 15.49 -5.80 -0.21
CA ALA A 588 16.66 -6.12 -1.02
C ALA A 588 16.94 -5.06 -2.07
N MET A 589 18.21 -4.90 -2.43
CA MET A 589 18.63 -4.02 -3.51
C MET A 589 19.79 -4.61 -4.33
N ILE A 590 19.85 -4.23 -5.60
CA ILE A 590 20.99 -4.51 -6.45
C ILE A 590 22.12 -3.56 -6.06
N GLY A 591 23.25 -4.12 -5.67
CA GLY A 591 24.43 -3.36 -5.31
C GLY A 591 25.68 -4.20 -5.53
N ASN A 592 26.71 -3.57 -6.08
CA ASN A 592 28.01 -4.18 -6.22
C ASN A 592 28.98 -3.50 -5.27
N PHE A 593 29.72 -4.32 -4.53
CA PHE A 593 30.65 -3.88 -3.50
C PHE A 593 32.08 -3.67 -4.04
N ILE A 594 32.28 -3.77 -5.36
CA ILE A 594 33.60 -3.87 -5.98
C ILE A 594 34.14 -2.52 -6.50
N SER A 595 33.28 -1.62 -6.99
CA SER A 595 33.73 -0.36 -7.60
C SER A 595 33.12 0.91 -7.00
N ARG A 596 31.98 0.80 -6.31
CA ARG A 596 31.25 1.95 -5.74
C ARG A 596 30.84 1.72 -4.29
N GLN A 597 30.75 2.82 -3.55
CA GLN A 597 30.17 2.80 -2.20
C GLN A 597 28.70 2.40 -2.25
N LEU A 598 28.26 1.62 -1.27
CA LEU A 598 26.85 1.31 -1.10
C LEU A 598 26.08 2.56 -0.69
N PRO A 599 24.83 2.71 -1.14
CA PRO A 599 24.08 3.94 -0.94
C PRO A 599 23.38 4.02 0.42
N TYR A 600 24.11 3.64 1.45
CA TYR A 600 23.69 3.80 2.82
C TYR A 600 24.56 4.87 3.46
N PRO A 601 24.01 5.72 4.34
CA PRO A 601 24.80 6.62 5.18
C PRO A 601 25.83 5.85 6.01
N SER A 602 26.83 6.56 6.50
CA SER A 602 27.78 6.01 7.46
C SER A 602 27.05 5.53 8.72
N LEU A 603 27.53 4.46 9.36
CA LEU A 603 27.00 3.91 10.62
C LEU A 603 25.54 3.42 10.51
N SER A 604 25.14 2.86 9.37
CA SER A 604 23.77 2.40 9.12
C SER A 604 23.44 1.04 9.74
N PHE A 605 24.42 0.15 9.90
CA PHE A 605 24.18 -1.25 10.27
C PHE A 605 24.90 -1.66 11.56
N ASP A 606 24.27 -2.53 12.34
CA ASP A 606 24.85 -3.13 13.55
C ASP A 606 25.63 -4.41 13.22
N MET A 607 25.27 -5.07 12.12
CA MET A 607 25.97 -6.24 11.61
C MET A 607 26.04 -6.22 10.08
N VAL A 608 27.20 -6.57 9.53
CA VAL A 608 27.37 -6.85 8.10
C VAL A 608 27.75 -8.31 7.97
N HIS A 609 26.96 -9.06 7.21
CA HIS A 609 27.08 -10.49 7.03
C HIS A 609 27.40 -10.81 5.57
N CYS A 610 28.37 -11.69 5.33
CA CYS A 610 28.58 -12.34 4.04
C CYS A 610 28.85 -13.83 4.27
N ALA A 611 28.03 -14.68 3.66
CA ALA A 611 28.29 -16.11 3.59
C ALA A 611 28.42 -16.52 2.12
N GLN A 612 29.58 -17.04 1.72
CA GLN A 612 29.82 -17.51 0.35
C GLN A 612 29.53 -16.44 -0.74
N CYS A 613 29.69 -15.16 -0.43
CA CYS A 613 29.32 -14.07 -1.33
C CYS A 613 30.25 -13.90 -2.56
N GLY A 614 31.31 -14.71 -2.68
CA GLY A 614 32.24 -14.68 -3.82
C GLY A 614 33.17 -13.47 -3.87
N ILE A 615 33.12 -12.59 -2.86
CA ILE A 615 33.99 -11.42 -2.72
C ILE A 615 35.35 -11.86 -2.19
N ILE A 616 36.41 -11.37 -2.83
CA ILE A 616 37.79 -11.59 -2.43
C ILE A 616 38.23 -10.40 -1.56
N TRP A 617 38.15 -10.57 -0.23
CA TRP A 617 38.25 -9.48 0.75
C TRP A 617 39.66 -8.89 0.94
N ASP A 618 40.72 -9.56 0.44
CA ASP A 618 42.11 -9.11 0.49
C ASP A 618 42.57 -8.30 -0.73
N LYS A 619 41.72 -8.15 -1.75
CA LYS A 619 42.05 -7.34 -2.93
C LYS A 619 41.92 -5.84 -2.67
N LYS A 620 42.52 -5.05 -3.57
CA LYS A 620 42.44 -3.57 -3.60
C LYS A 620 42.81 -2.93 -2.25
N GLU A 621 43.87 -3.42 -1.62
CA GLU A 621 44.42 -2.84 -0.37
C GLU A 621 43.39 -2.71 0.77
N GLY A 622 42.42 -3.63 0.85
CA GLY A 622 41.43 -3.66 1.92
C GLY A 622 40.28 -2.65 1.79
N ILE A 623 40.11 -2.02 0.62
CA ILE A 623 39.06 -1.04 0.34
C ILE A 623 37.64 -1.53 0.68
N PHE A 624 37.41 -2.84 0.53
CA PHE A 624 36.14 -3.48 0.87
C PHE A 624 35.89 -3.44 2.37
N LEU A 625 36.90 -3.71 3.18
CA LEU A 625 36.80 -3.62 4.64
C LEU A 625 36.60 -2.16 5.10
N ILE A 626 37.16 -1.19 4.39
CA ILE A 626 36.92 0.24 4.66
C ILE A 626 35.45 0.60 4.41
N GLU A 627 34.86 0.12 3.32
CA GLU A 627 33.45 0.36 3.05
C GLU A 627 32.55 -0.32 4.09
N VAL A 628 32.91 -1.53 4.56
CA VAL A 628 32.20 -2.15 5.70
C VAL A 628 32.38 -1.32 6.97
N ASP A 629 33.57 -0.80 7.25
CA ASP A 629 33.83 0.09 8.40
C ASP A 629 32.99 1.36 8.35
N ARG A 630 32.82 1.96 7.17
CA ARG A 630 31.93 3.10 6.99
C ARG A 630 30.49 2.77 7.36
N LEU A 631 30.01 1.59 6.96
CA LEU A 631 28.63 1.14 7.15
C LEU A 631 28.33 0.66 8.58
N LEU A 632 29.31 0.08 9.26
CA LEU A 632 29.16 -0.46 10.62
C LEU A 632 29.16 0.62 11.69
N LYS A 633 28.21 0.52 12.62
CA LYS A 633 28.21 1.30 13.86
C LYS A 633 29.38 0.90 14.78
N PRO A 634 29.83 1.80 15.68
CA PRO A 634 30.78 1.44 16.72
C PRO A 634 30.24 0.27 17.56
N GLY A 635 31.06 -0.75 17.81
CA GLY A 635 30.65 -1.99 18.48
C GLY A 635 29.95 -3.02 17.58
N GLY A 636 29.68 -2.69 16.31
CA GLY A 636 29.03 -3.58 15.35
C GLY A 636 29.92 -4.74 14.88
N TYR A 637 29.28 -5.73 14.27
CA TYR A 637 29.90 -7.02 13.92
C TYR A 637 30.04 -7.22 12.41
N PHE A 638 31.21 -7.66 11.97
CA PHE A 638 31.39 -8.18 10.62
C PHE A 638 31.50 -9.71 10.68
N VAL A 639 30.55 -10.40 10.03
CA VAL A 639 30.48 -11.87 10.00
C VAL A 639 30.79 -12.35 8.59
N LEU A 640 31.86 -13.13 8.46
CA LEU A 640 32.28 -13.72 7.18
C LEU A 640 32.33 -15.24 7.28
N THR A 641 31.60 -15.91 6.39
CA THR A 641 31.71 -17.36 6.21
C THR A 641 32.18 -17.66 4.79
N SER A 642 33.38 -18.20 4.65
CA SER A 642 33.96 -18.52 3.35
C SER A 642 34.50 -19.95 3.35
N PRO A 643 34.00 -20.83 2.46
CA PRO A 643 34.36 -22.22 2.50
C PRO A 643 35.82 -22.45 2.17
N GLU A 644 36.44 -23.40 2.87
CA GLU A 644 37.69 -24.00 2.45
C GLU A 644 37.44 -24.63 1.08
N SER A 645 38.20 -24.19 0.07
CA SER A 645 38.29 -24.95 -1.18
C SER A 645 38.75 -26.36 -0.82
N LYS A 646 37.85 -27.36 -0.82
CA LYS A 646 38.25 -28.74 -0.50
C LYS A 646 39.41 -29.16 -1.41
N PRO A 647 40.44 -29.83 -0.86
CA PRO A 647 41.73 -30.01 -1.51
C PRO A 647 41.64 -31.04 -2.64
N ARG A 648 41.68 -30.58 -3.89
CA ARG A 648 42.27 -31.35 -4.98
C ARG A 648 43.62 -30.73 -5.30
N GLY A 649 44.64 -31.09 -4.51
CA GLY A 649 46.02 -30.64 -4.67
C GLY A 649 46.53 -29.82 -3.49
N SER A 650 47.72 -30.17 -2.99
CA SER A 650 48.37 -29.71 -1.76
C SER A 650 48.79 -28.23 -1.69
N SER A 651 48.32 -27.38 -2.61
CA SER A 651 48.77 -25.98 -2.73
C SER A 651 47.80 -24.94 -2.14
N SER A 652 46.56 -25.30 -1.79
CA SER A 652 45.52 -24.33 -1.39
C SER A 652 45.53 -23.93 0.10
N SER A 653 45.91 -24.82 1.03
CA SER A 653 45.84 -24.53 2.48
C SER A 653 46.82 -23.44 2.95
N ARG A 654 47.98 -23.27 2.28
CA ARG A 654 48.94 -22.19 2.55
C ARG A 654 48.43 -20.82 2.10
N LYS A 655 47.65 -20.75 1.02
CA LYS A 655 47.10 -19.49 0.51
C LYS A 655 46.04 -18.91 1.46
N ASN A 656 45.18 -19.76 2.03
CA ASN A 656 44.12 -19.31 2.94
C ASN A 656 44.64 -18.86 4.32
N LYS A 657 45.70 -19.50 4.86
CA LYS A 657 46.34 -19.01 6.09
C LYS A 657 47.00 -17.64 5.91
N ASN A 658 47.59 -17.41 4.73
CA ASN A 658 48.13 -16.10 4.40
C ASN A 658 47.02 -15.06 4.20
N LEU A 659 45.89 -15.45 3.59
CA LEU A 659 44.72 -14.58 3.41
C LEU A 659 44.16 -14.07 4.75
N LEU A 660 43.90 -14.98 5.70
CA LEU A 660 43.40 -14.62 7.02
C LEU A 660 44.37 -13.70 7.75
N LYS A 661 45.67 -13.99 7.68
CA LYS A 661 46.72 -13.16 8.29
C LYS A 661 46.75 -11.75 7.70
N VAL A 662 46.61 -11.61 6.37
CA VAL A 662 46.54 -10.30 5.70
C VAL A 662 45.29 -9.53 6.15
N MET A 663 44.16 -10.22 6.29
CA MET A 663 42.93 -9.60 6.81
C MET A 663 43.08 -9.18 8.27
N GLU A 664 43.63 -10.03 9.14
CA GLU A 664 43.91 -9.69 10.55
C GLU A 664 44.79 -8.44 10.67
N GLU A 665 45.93 -8.42 9.98
CA GLU A 665 46.84 -7.26 9.95
C GLU A 665 46.17 -5.98 9.44
N PHE A 666 45.21 -6.09 8.51
CA PHE A 666 44.45 -4.94 8.03
C PHE A 666 43.36 -4.51 9.02
N THR A 667 42.61 -5.47 9.57
CA THR A 667 41.54 -5.22 10.54
C THR A 667 42.08 -4.54 11.80
N GLU A 668 43.27 -4.91 12.26
CA GLU A 668 43.95 -4.22 13.36
C GLU A 668 44.24 -2.74 13.02
N LYS A 669 44.65 -2.44 11.78
CA LYS A 669 44.91 -1.05 11.33
C LYS A 669 43.65 -0.19 11.29
N ILE A 670 42.47 -0.79 11.14
CA ILE A 670 41.18 -0.10 11.18
C ILE A 670 40.48 -0.22 12.55
N CYS A 671 41.20 -0.69 13.58
CA CYS A 671 40.70 -0.86 14.95
C CYS A 671 39.54 -1.84 15.09
N TRP A 672 39.62 -2.94 14.35
CA TRP A 672 38.74 -4.09 14.54
C TRP A 672 39.49 -5.18 15.30
N SER A 673 38.74 -5.97 16.05
CA SER A 673 39.26 -7.14 16.77
C SER A 673 38.55 -8.39 16.29
N LEU A 674 39.30 -9.46 16.02
CA LEU A 674 38.72 -10.78 15.79
C LEU A 674 38.26 -11.34 17.14
N ILE A 675 36.95 -11.47 17.34
CA ILE A 675 36.37 -11.90 18.62
C ILE A 675 36.07 -13.39 18.65
N ALA A 676 35.80 -13.99 17.50
CA ALA A 676 35.52 -15.41 17.41
C ALA A 676 35.86 -15.97 16.02
N GLN A 677 36.32 -17.22 16.03
CA GLN A 677 36.56 -18.03 14.86
C GLN A 677 36.06 -19.45 15.15
N GLN A 678 35.15 -19.94 14.32
CA GLN A 678 34.62 -21.30 14.42
C GLN A 678 34.34 -21.85 13.01
N ASP A 679 34.84 -23.05 12.74
CA ASP A 679 34.77 -23.67 11.42
C ASP A 679 35.31 -22.73 10.31
N GLU A 680 34.46 -22.36 9.36
CA GLU A 680 34.74 -21.46 8.23
C GLU A 680 34.18 -20.05 8.46
N THR A 681 33.71 -19.76 9.68
CA THR A 681 33.07 -18.50 10.09
C THR A 681 33.99 -17.68 10.98
N PHE A 682 34.11 -16.40 10.66
CA PHE A 682 34.95 -15.43 11.36
C PHE A 682 34.11 -14.22 11.75
N ILE A 683 34.26 -13.75 12.98
CA ILE A 683 33.55 -12.56 13.48
C ILE A 683 34.54 -11.54 13.98
N TRP A 684 34.53 -10.37 13.35
CA TRP A 684 35.22 -9.18 13.82
C TRP A 684 34.26 -8.21 14.48
N GLN A 685 34.73 -7.50 15.48
CA GLN A 685 34.00 -6.41 16.12
C GLN A 685 34.74 -5.10 15.91
N LYS A 686 34.01 -4.09 15.41
CA LYS A 686 34.49 -2.71 15.29
C LYS A 686 34.60 -2.09 16.69
N THR A 687 35.73 -1.47 17.00
CA THR A 687 35.91 -0.85 18.32
C THR A 687 34.88 0.23 18.61
N VAL A 688 34.52 0.37 19.88
CA VAL A 688 33.77 1.51 20.41
C VAL A 688 34.72 2.66 20.79
N ASP A 689 36.00 2.35 21.02
CA ASP A 689 36.98 3.33 21.48
C ASP A 689 37.53 4.17 20.31
N ALA A 690 37.15 5.45 20.30
CA ALA A 690 37.63 6.42 19.34
C ALA A 690 39.14 6.68 19.46
N HIS A 691 39.75 6.48 20.63
CA HIS A 691 41.18 6.74 20.83
C HIS A 691 42.07 5.79 20.01
N CYS A 692 41.58 4.60 19.69
CA CYS A 692 42.28 3.67 18.80
C CYS A 692 42.53 4.28 17.40
N TYR A 693 41.65 5.16 16.92
CA TYR A 693 41.83 5.84 15.64
C TYR A 693 42.92 6.93 15.72
N THR A 694 43.08 7.59 16.86
CA THR A 694 44.04 8.68 17.07
C THR A 694 45.46 8.20 17.37
N SER A 695 45.60 7.02 17.99
CA SER A 695 46.90 6.48 18.42
C SER A 695 47.73 5.81 17.30
N ARG A 696 47.25 5.82 16.05
CA ARG A 696 47.89 5.12 14.93
C ARG A 696 49.08 5.91 14.39
N LYS A 697 50.23 5.26 14.24
CA LYS A 697 51.46 5.86 13.65
C LYS A 697 51.39 6.02 12.13
N HIS A 698 50.69 5.09 11.45
CA HIS A 698 50.38 5.12 10.02
C HIS A 698 48.99 4.49 9.82
N GLY A 699 48.00 5.26 9.36
CA GLY A 699 46.63 4.80 9.21
C GLY A 699 45.92 5.51 8.06
N LEU A 700 44.84 4.88 7.58
CA LEU A 700 43.95 5.48 6.59
C LEU A 700 43.40 6.82 7.11
N PRO A 701 43.27 7.85 6.25
CA PRO A 701 42.80 9.17 6.67
C PRO A 701 41.39 9.09 7.26
N LEU A 702 41.18 9.76 8.39
CA LEU A 702 39.84 9.87 9.00
C LEU A 702 38.94 10.73 8.12
N CYS A 703 37.69 10.30 7.97
CA CYS A 703 36.66 11.07 7.27
C CYS A 703 36.48 12.44 7.96
N LYS A 704 36.47 13.52 7.17
CA LYS A 704 36.15 14.87 7.66
C LYS A 704 34.62 15.05 7.71
N GLU A 705 34.11 15.82 8.68
CA GLU A 705 32.67 16.08 8.90
C GLU A 705 31.93 16.62 7.66
N GLU A 706 32.64 17.18 6.68
CA GLU A 706 32.08 17.75 5.45
C GLU A 706 31.56 16.72 4.42
N HIS A 707 31.73 15.41 4.65
CA HIS A 707 31.39 14.35 3.69
C HIS A 707 30.03 13.67 3.86
N ASP A 708 29.20 14.09 4.83
CA ASP A 708 27.88 13.47 5.05
C ASP A 708 26.75 14.01 4.14
N ALA A 709 27.04 15.01 3.29
CA ALA A 709 26.08 15.68 2.41
C ALA A 709 26.38 15.50 0.90
N VAL A 710 26.94 14.36 0.48
CA VAL A 710 27.47 14.18 -0.90
C VAL A 710 26.55 13.24 -1.73
N PRO A 711 26.42 13.44 -3.06
CA PRO A 711 25.45 12.70 -3.88
C PRO A 711 25.62 11.18 -3.91
N TYR A 712 24.52 10.47 -4.18
CA TYR A 712 24.43 9.03 -4.42
C TYR A 712 25.45 8.56 -5.50
N TYR A 713 26.29 7.56 -5.15
CA TYR A 713 27.34 6.89 -5.95
C TYR A 713 28.73 7.54 -6.04
N HIS A 714 29.54 7.40 -4.99
CA HIS A 714 30.99 7.58 -5.08
C HIS A 714 31.70 6.32 -5.53
N PRO A 715 32.77 6.42 -6.35
CA PRO A 715 33.74 5.35 -6.47
C PRO A 715 34.27 4.96 -5.08
N LEU A 716 34.57 3.68 -4.89
CA LEU A 716 35.35 3.27 -3.72
C LEU A 716 36.68 4.01 -3.80
N VAL A 717 36.98 4.84 -2.80
CA VAL A 717 38.15 5.74 -2.79
C VAL A 717 39.43 4.91 -2.76
N SER A 718 40.27 5.08 -3.78
CA SER A 718 41.64 4.56 -3.85
C SER A 718 42.57 5.30 -2.90
#